data_AF-A0A6C1PJE5-F1
#
_entry.id   AF-A0A6C1PJE5-F1
#
_cell.length_a   1.000
_cell.length_b   1.000
_cell.length_c   1.000
_cell.angle_alpha   90.00
_cell.angle_beta   90.00
_cell.angle_gamma   90.00
#
_symmetry.space_group_name_H-M   'P 1'
#
loop_
_entity.id
_entity.type
_entity.pdbx_description
1 polymer ?
#
loop_
_entity_poly.entity_id
_entity_poly.type
_entity_poly.pdbx_seq_one_letter_code
_entity_poly.pdbx_strand_id
1 'polypeptide(L)'
;MKTRIAVVLAVLAGAVALTIGACVGTPSQRPAEDVLYVNLMWHQHQPLYFQDPDTGVYSRPWVRVHATKSYYDMAAILRDYPDVRATFNLTPVLLRQLDDFIDGAKDIYWVLAEKHPSELSPEEKQFILERFFDANHTNMIGKFPRYTELLRRKEQIDTRTAEGIAAFSEQDYMDLQVFFNLVWFDPDFLAKPPLADLVARGGDFRQEDKAALFAKAHEVMTRVVPVHRELQDAGQIEVTTTPYAHPILPLIFSTNIASRNDPTAELPNEFYFPNDAVAHLERSVEIYRDTFGRDPVGLWPAEGAVAQEIVKMVGDAGYRWMASGEHVLARSLGIDGFVRDSRDVVIDADALYRPYIVQPARGEPVTIVFRDLRLSDLIGFEYSGTPGEAAAADLMRRLEDIRQHLRTQPGAEGPHLVSIILDGENAWEHYPNDGKEFLHALYRNLSDTPTIRTITVSEFIDRYPDQRRIERLWPGSWFSPDFATWIGEPEETRAWNLLGDVRNHLALYDMRNRRTTTPERLERALDYMYLAQGSDWFWWFGDDQDSGQDEYFDEAFRELLKNVYRALGDPIPVSLSVPIIPERPAPPDRRPTALFTPAIDGVRDDAWENAGYYRNVGGVQARAADVLSTVSYGFDTESFHMLIESSVPLQQALTQGAVHVYIGYPGQIAGRPFAEAPGNRLIGFDAALYLDISRSGVELRRAARDGTWVTDPTRVAAGFADRAVELSVPLSAFGDLEAGDELSFVVLVVEPAGVVDAVPTGGSGRTNLPELGGGVAILVVDDPVGDDHGPGSYVYPTDRVFSPGVFDMQRFTVEREERYLKFTVDFVGPIQNHWGSGINLSLQTIDIYIDVDPGAATGARMLLEGRNAALPPDHGWEYALWIEGWHQRILVPADPSDPASPPVELPGSPLRVRVDADAGRVIVRMPMELLPAGSDPADFGYTAVILSQEGFPSAGVRRVRNVAERAAQWTLGGARPAINTTRIIDMAVPADAGVTQEELLSDFTPITGRPIDSLGPDDFPRAYVNTAD
;
A
#
# COMPACT_ATOMS: atom_id res chain seq x y z
N MET A 1 77.54 -24.45 38.21
CA MET A 1 76.19 -23.91 37.99
C MET A 1 76.23 -22.64 37.11
N LYS A 2 77.01 -22.68 36.01
CA LYS A 2 77.29 -21.53 35.12
C LYS A 2 77.09 -21.88 33.63
N THR A 3 76.35 -22.95 33.32
CA THR A 3 76.18 -23.43 31.94
C THR A 3 74.72 -23.71 31.55
N ARG A 4 73.75 -23.31 32.39
CA ARG A 4 72.31 -23.39 32.08
C ARG A 4 71.59 -22.04 31.94
N ILE A 5 72.31 -20.92 32.12
CA ILE A 5 71.73 -19.56 31.99
C ILE A 5 72.03 -18.96 30.59
N ALA A 6 73.05 -19.42 29.88
CA ALA A 6 73.42 -18.88 28.56
C ALA A 6 72.50 -19.33 27.40
N VAL A 7 71.78 -20.44 27.54
CA VAL A 7 70.87 -20.94 26.48
C VAL A 7 69.47 -20.34 26.60
N VAL A 8 69.07 -19.86 27.79
CA VAL A 8 67.76 -19.21 27.99
C VAL A 8 67.78 -17.73 27.59
N LEU A 9 68.94 -17.07 27.66
CA LEU A 9 69.09 -15.66 27.27
C LEU A 9 69.24 -15.42 25.75
N ALA A 10 69.61 -16.43 24.96
CA ALA A 10 69.64 -16.32 23.49
C ALA A 10 68.27 -16.54 22.84
N VAL A 11 67.35 -17.25 23.52
CA VAL A 11 65.98 -17.47 23.01
C VAL A 11 65.04 -16.32 23.39
N LEU A 12 65.32 -15.57 24.47
CA LEU A 12 64.55 -14.36 24.81
C LEU A 12 64.98 -13.09 24.06
N ALA A 13 66.18 -13.03 23.47
CA ALA A 13 66.61 -11.88 22.67
C ALA A 13 66.05 -11.90 21.23
N GLY A 14 65.55 -13.04 20.75
CA GLY A 14 64.86 -13.18 19.46
C GLY A 14 63.35 -12.90 19.53
N ALA A 15 62.76 -12.79 20.72
CA ALA A 15 61.32 -12.68 20.91
C ALA A 15 60.85 -11.30 21.43
N VAL A 16 61.77 -10.34 21.64
CA VAL A 16 61.46 -8.99 22.15
C VAL A 16 61.87 -7.88 21.16
N ALA A 17 62.36 -8.23 19.97
CA ALA A 17 62.61 -7.29 18.86
C ALA A 17 61.47 -7.24 17.82
N LEU A 18 60.28 -7.77 18.14
CA LEU A 18 59.11 -7.78 17.24
C LEU A 18 57.89 -7.01 17.79
N THR A 19 58.06 -6.25 18.88
CA THR A 19 56.94 -5.54 19.54
C THR A 19 57.25 -4.11 19.97
N ILE A 20 58.02 -3.35 19.18
CA ILE A 20 57.97 -1.87 19.18
C ILE A 20 58.23 -1.38 17.75
N GLY A 21 57.20 -1.48 16.91
CA GLY A 21 57.07 -0.81 15.63
C GLY A 21 55.76 -0.06 15.63
N ALA A 22 55.72 1.08 16.32
CA ALA A 22 54.60 2.00 16.26
C ALA A 22 54.46 2.56 14.84
N CYS A 23 53.23 2.48 14.33
CA CYS A 23 52.56 3.52 13.53
C CYS A 23 53.40 4.15 12.42
N VAL A 24 53.56 3.42 11.33
CA VAL A 24 53.43 4.02 10.01
C VAL A 24 52.39 3.16 9.31
N GLY A 25 51.17 3.69 9.19
CA GLY A 25 50.14 3.06 8.40
C GLY A 25 50.71 2.77 7.01
N THR A 26 50.66 1.52 6.59
CA THR A 26 50.77 1.18 5.18
C THR A 26 49.74 2.06 4.48
N PRO A 27 50.11 2.88 3.47
CA PRO A 27 49.11 3.62 2.74
C PRO A 27 48.14 2.58 2.18
N SER A 28 46.84 2.72 2.52
CA SER A 28 45.80 1.97 1.83
C SER A 28 46.10 2.09 0.34
N GLN A 29 46.21 0.95 -0.34
CA GLN A 29 46.32 0.95 -1.79
C GLN A 29 45.13 1.74 -2.32
N ARG A 30 45.38 2.98 -2.75
CA ARG A 30 44.41 3.77 -3.52
C ARG A 30 43.88 2.85 -4.60
N PRO A 31 42.55 2.79 -4.87
CA PRO A 31 42.09 2.18 -6.10
C PRO A 31 42.85 2.86 -7.25
N ALA A 32 43.65 2.10 -7.97
CA ALA A 32 44.46 2.60 -9.08
C ALA A 32 43.60 2.88 -10.33
N GLU A 33 42.29 2.63 -10.26
CA GLU A 33 41.40 2.67 -11.41
C GLU A 33 40.18 3.56 -11.10
N ASP A 34 39.90 4.47 -12.04
CA ASP A 34 38.76 5.38 -12.08
C ASP A 34 37.47 4.59 -12.43
N VAL A 35 37.05 3.74 -11.48
CA VAL A 35 35.98 2.74 -11.66
C VAL A 35 34.87 2.95 -10.64
N LEU A 36 33.62 2.94 -11.11
CA LEU A 36 32.42 2.83 -10.28
C LEU A 36 32.00 1.37 -10.16
N TYR A 37 31.81 0.88 -8.94
CA TYR A 37 31.30 -0.46 -8.73
C TYR A 37 29.78 -0.48 -8.65
N VAL A 38 29.16 -1.55 -9.18
CA VAL A 38 27.71 -1.74 -9.17
C VAL A 38 27.37 -3.10 -8.58
N ASN A 39 26.57 -3.12 -7.52
CA ASN A 39 25.90 -4.31 -7.02
C ASN A 39 24.51 -4.40 -7.65
N LEU A 40 24.28 -5.43 -8.47
CA LEU A 40 22.96 -5.78 -9.00
C LEU A 40 22.37 -6.87 -8.12
N MET A 41 21.25 -6.60 -7.45
CA MET A 41 20.60 -7.55 -6.55
C MET A 41 19.13 -7.76 -6.92
N TRP A 42 18.78 -9.02 -7.16
CA TRP A 42 17.43 -9.46 -7.53
C TRP A 42 16.80 -10.23 -6.38
N HIS A 43 15.70 -9.73 -5.83
CA HIS A 43 14.99 -10.35 -4.71
C HIS A 43 13.82 -11.23 -5.19
N GLN A 44 13.91 -12.55 -5.01
CA GLN A 44 12.88 -13.48 -5.45
C GLN A 44 12.09 -14.02 -4.26
N HIS A 45 10.79 -13.70 -4.24
CA HIS A 45 9.93 -13.99 -3.10
C HIS A 45 8.47 -14.20 -3.51
N GLN A 46 7.84 -15.16 -2.84
CA GLN A 46 6.41 -15.35 -2.89
C GLN A 46 5.91 -15.65 -1.47
N PRO A 47 4.73 -15.15 -1.09
CA PRO A 47 4.09 -15.54 0.16
C PRO A 47 3.84 -17.04 0.20
N LEU A 48 3.58 -17.56 1.39
CA LEU A 48 3.08 -18.92 1.51
C LEU A 48 1.63 -18.97 0.99
N TYR A 49 1.42 -19.53 -0.19
CA TYR A 49 0.06 -19.72 -0.67
C TYR A 49 -0.67 -20.80 0.12
N PHE A 50 -1.96 -20.59 0.36
CA PHE A 50 -2.79 -21.56 1.07
C PHE A 50 -2.75 -22.91 0.34
N GLN A 51 -2.34 -23.94 1.07
CA GLN A 51 -2.42 -25.33 0.62
C GLN A 51 -3.57 -25.99 1.35
N ASP A 52 -4.55 -26.47 0.59
CA ASP A 52 -5.67 -27.21 1.15
C ASP A 52 -5.13 -28.49 1.84
N PRO A 53 -5.37 -28.68 3.15
CA PRO A 53 -4.80 -29.80 3.90
C PRO A 53 -5.43 -31.15 3.53
N ASP A 54 -6.63 -31.18 2.96
CA ASP A 54 -7.34 -32.40 2.55
C ASP A 54 -6.92 -32.84 1.14
N THR A 55 -6.68 -31.89 0.24
CA THR A 55 -6.34 -32.19 -1.17
C THR A 55 -4.85 -32.05 -1.50
N GLY A 56 -4.08 -31.30 -0.70
CA GLY A 56 -2.68 -30.96 -0.95
C GLY A 56 -2.49 -29.92 -2.07
N VAL A 57 -3.56 -29.28 -2.54
CA VAL A 57 -3.54 -28.35 -3.68
C VAL A 57 -3.31 -26.91 -3.22
N TYR A 58 -2.39 -26.21 -3.87
CA TYR A 58 -2.15 -24.78 -3.65
C TYR A 58 -3.22 -23.91 -4.32
N SER A 59 -3.62 -22.84 -3.65
CA SER A 59 -4.63 -21.89 -4.10
C SER A 59 -4.18 -20.97 -5.24
N ARG A 60 -2.86 -20.84 -5.47
CA ARG A 60 -2.26 -19.91 -6.45
C ARG A 60 -1.10 -20.55 -7.21
N PRO A 61 -0.83 -20.11 -8.46
CA PRO A 61 0.16 -20.74 -9.33
C PRO A 61 1.53 -20.05 -9.28
N TRP A 62 1.66 -18.93 -8.58
CA TRP A 62 2.72 -17.92 -8.77
C TRP A 62 4.13 -18.48 -8.58
N VAL A 63 4.38 -19.29 -7.54
CA VAL A 63 5.67 -20.00 -7.36
C VAL A 63 6.07 -20.80 -8.60
N ARG A 64 5.14 -21.57 -9.17
CA ARG A 64 5.42 -22.41 -10.35
C ARG A 64 5.60 -21.57 -11.60
N VAL A 65 4.71 -20.62 -11.87
CA VAL A 65 4.74 -19.87 -13.13
C VAL A 65 5.90 -18.88 -13.18
N HIS A 66 6.31 -18.32 -12.05
CA HIS A 66 7.54 -17.53 -11.98
C HIS A 66 8.80 -18.41 -12.03
N ALA A 67 8.74 -19.68 -11.59
CA ALA A 67 9.86 -20.61 -11.81
C ALA A 67 10.11 -20.91 -13.30
N THR A 68 9.06 -21.02 -14.12
CA THR A 68 9.17 -21.23 -15.57
C THR A 68 9.56 -19.98 -16.37
N LYS A 69 9.47 -18.83 -15.71
CA LYS A 69 9.79 -17.51 -16.24
C LYS A 69 11.09 -17.02 -15.63
N SER A 70 11.01 -16.36 -14.46
CA SER A 70 11.97 -15.44 -13.85
C SER A 70 13.04 -16.07 -12.96
N TYR A 71 12.73 -17.15 -12.23
CA TYR A 71 13.70 -17.68 -11.25
C TYR A 71 14.88 -18.36 -11.94
N TYR A 72 14.62 -19.14 -12.99
CA TYR A 72 15.67 -19.82 -13.72
C TYR A 72 16.40 -18.90 -14.71
N ASP A 73 15.65 -18.13 -15.53
CA ASP A 73 16.19 -17.48 -16.72
C ASP A 73 17.13 -16.32 -16.36
N MET A 74 16.81 -15.52 -15.33
CA MET A 74 17.58 -14.36 -14.92
C MET A 74 18.95 -14.73 -14.39
N ALA A 75 19.08 -15.89 -13.74
CA ALA A 75 20.39 -16.43 -13.39
C ALA A 75 21.07 -17.01 -14.64
N ALA A 76 20.34 -17.79 -15.45
CA ALA A 76 20.89 -18.48 -16.61
C ALA A 76 21.46 -17.54 -17.70
N ILE A 77 20.85 -16.37 -17.93
CA ILE A 77 21.29 -15.38 -18.93
C ILE A 77 22.71 -14.88 -18.66
N LEU A 78 23.17 -14.87 -17.40
CA LEU A 78 24.52 -14.45 -17.05
C LEU A 78 25.61 -15.38 -17.60
N ARG A 79 25.27 -16.62 -18.00
CA ARG A 79 26.22 -17.53 -18.65
C ARG A 79 26.79 -16.94 -19.95
N ASP A 80 26.02 -16.08 -20.62
CA ASP A 80 26.45 -15.40 -21.85
C ASP A 80 27.31 -14.15 -21.57
N TYR A 81 27.40 -13.72 -20.30
CA TYR A 81 28.10 -12.52 -19.84
C TYR A 81 29.00 -12.82 -18.62
N PRO A 82 30.08 -13.61 -18.81
CA PRO A 82 30.90 -14.14 -17.71
C PRO A 82 31.62 -13.07 -16.87
N ASP A 83 31.71 -11.83 -17.34
CA ASP A 83 32.32 -10.70 -16.61
C ASP A 83 31.29 -9.94 -15.75
N VAL A 84 30.00 -10.20 -15.94
CA VAL A 84 28.94 -9.62 -15.10
C VAL A 84 28.81 -10.42 -13.80
N ARG A 85 28.73 -9.69 -12.69
CA ARG A 85 28.45 -10.19 -11.35
C ARG A 85 27.06 -9.72 -10.91
N ALA A 86 26.35 -10.57 -10.18
CA ALA A 86 25.04 -10.23 -9.62
C ALA A 86 24.80 -10.99 -8.31
N THR A 87 23.84 -10.51 -7.54
CA THR A 87 23.36 -11.13 -6.31
C THR A 87 21.92 -11.57 -6.51
N PHE A 88 21.60 -12.83 -6.21
CA PHE A 88 20.22 -13.33 -6.20
C PHE A 88 19.81 -13.66 -4.77
N ASN A 89 18.66 -13.19 -4.33
CA ASN A 89 18.08 -13.57 -3.06
C ASN A 89 16.95 -14.58 -3.29
N LEU A 90 17.02 -15.73 -2.64
CA LEU A 90 15.97 -16.76 -2.66
C LEU A 90 15.43 -16.94 -1.25
N THR A 91 14.15 -16.60 -1.05
CA THR A 91 13.53 -16.69 0.27
C THR A 91 13.25 -18.14 0.69
N PRO A 92 13.37 -18.48 1.99
CA PRO A 92 13.11 -19.86 2.43
C PRO A 92 11.68 -20.34 2.17
N VAL A 93 10.67 -19.46 2.28
CA VAL A 93 9.26 -19.80 1.95
C VAL A 93 9.07 -20.10 0.46
N LEU A 94 9.75 -19.38 -0.43
CA LEU A 94 9.75 -19.68 -1.86
C LEU A 94 10.35 -21.06 -2.13
N LEU A 95 11.54 -21.35 -1.57
CA LEU A 95 12.22 -22.63 -1.75
C LEU A 95 11.37 -23.81 -1.26
N ARG A 96 10.72 -23.67 -0.09
CA ARG A 96 9.82 -24.70 0.44
C ARG A 96 8.70 -25.05 -0.54
N GLN A 97 7.98 -24.05 -1.05
CA GLN A 97 6.88 -24.28 -1.99
C GLN A 97 7.39 -24.84 -3.32
N LEU A 98 8.54 -24.36 -3.80
CA LEU A 98 9.17 -24.88 -5.02
C LEU A 98 9.50 -26.38 -4.88
N ASP A 99 10.04 -26.81 -3.73
CA ASP A 99 10.30 -28.21 -3.43
C ASP A 99 8.99 -29.02 -3.40
N ASP A 100 7.92 -28.49 -2.80
CA ASP A 100 6.60 -29.14 -2.80
C ASP A 100 6.08 -29.38 -4.24
N PHE A 101 6.23 -28.40 -5.14
CA PHE A 101 5.88 -28.56 -6.57
C PHE A 101 6.78 -29.56 -7.31
N ILE A 102 8.08 -29.59 -6.99
CA ILE A 102 9.02 -30.56 -7.56
C ILE A 102 8.66 -32.00 -7.14
N ASP A 103 8.22 -32.17 -5.89
CA ASP A 103 7.80 -33.44 -5.30
C ASP A 103 6.37 -33.88 -5.71
N GLY A 104 5.68 -33.04 -6.50
CA GLY A 104 4.43 -33.40 -7.18
C GLY A 104 3.17 -32.73 -6.64
N ALA A 105 3.30 -31.75 -5.73
CA ALA A 105 2.19 -30.85 -5.42
C ALA A 105 1.73 -30.08 -6.66
N LYS A 106 0.48 -29.63 -6.65
CA LYS A 106 -0.13 -28.88 -7.74
C LYS A 106 -0.89 -27.69 -7.20
N ASP A 107 -0.99 -26.65 -8.01
CA ASP A 107 -1.91 -25.55 -7.78
C ASP A 107 -3.23 -25.79 -8.51
N ILE A 108 -4.27 -25.07 -8.11
CA ILE A 108 -5.60 -25.19 -8.70
C ILE A 108 -5.60 -24.90 -10.21
N TYR A 109 -4.72 -24.04 -10.73
CA TYR A 109 -4.65 -23.77 -12.17
C TYR A 109 -4.09 -24.98 -12.91
N TRP A 110 -3.08 -25.66 -12.37
CA TRP A 110 -2.59 -26.93 -12.92
C TRP A 110 -3.68 -28.00 -12.88
N VAL A 111 -4.31 -28.22 -11.72
CA VAL A 111 -5.37 -29.24 -11.56
C VAL A 111 -6.49 -29.03 -12.59
N LEU A 112 -6.96 -27.79 -12.72
CA LEU A 112 -8.03 -27.47 -13.69
C LEU A 112 -7.54 -27.51 -15.13
N ALA A 113 -6.28 -27.18 -15.40
CA ALA A 113 -5.71 -27.28 -16.74
C ALA A 113 -5.62 -28.73 -17.23
N GLU A 114 -5.32 -29.70 -16.37
CA GLU A 114 -5.22 -31.10 -16.75
C GLU A 114 -6.57 -31.76 -17.05
N LYS A 115 -7.67 -31.32 -16.43
CA LYS A 115 -9.00 -31.90 -16.69
C LYS A 115 -9.43 -31.72 -18.14
N HIS A 116 -10.11 -32.72 -18.70
CA HIS A 116 -10.73 -32.56 -20.01
C HIS A 116 -11.90 -31.57 -19.90
N PRO A 117 -12.09 -30.61 -20.85
CA PRO A 117 -13.15 -29.60 -20.75
C PRO A 117 -14.57 -30.14 -20.55
N SER A 118 -14.85 -31.34 -21.05
CA SER A 118 -16.15 -32.02 -20.88
C SER A 118 -16.41 -32.53 -19.46
N GLU A 119 -15.38 -32.59 -18.61
CA GLU A 119 -15.45 -33.07 -17.22
C GLU A 119 -15.52 -31.91 -16.21
N LEU A 120 -15.38 -30.66 -16.68
CA LEU A 120 -15.44 -29.48 -15.84
C LEU A 120 -16.86 -29.20 -15.37
N SER A 121 -17.02 -28.99 -14.07
CA SER A 121 -18.24 -28.45 -13.47
C SER A 121 -18.46 -26.97 -13.86
N PRO A 122 -19.69 -26.44 -13.72
CA PRO A 122 -19.96 -25.02 -13.95
C PRO A 122 -19.05 -24.08 -13.15
N GLU A 123 -18.78 -24.41 -11.88
CA GLU A 123 -17.94 -23.62 -10.98
C GLU A 123 -16.47 -23.62 -11.44
N GLU A 124 -15.95 -24.75 -11.91
CA GLU A 124 -14.60 -24.84 -12.47
C GLU A 124 -14.46 -24.11 -13.80
N LYS A 125 -15.51 -24.15 -14.64
CA LYS A 125 -15.55 -23.36 -15.87
C LYS A 125 -15.56 -21.86 -15.58
N GLN A 126 -16.34 -21.43 -14.59
CA GLN A 126 -16.33 -20.05 -14.12
C GLN A 126 -14.93 -19.66 -13.64
N PHE A 127 -14.28 -20.48 -12.82
CA PHE A 127 -12.90 -20.24 -12.36
C PHE A 127 -11.94 -20.05 -13.54
N ILE A 128 -12.00 -20.93 -14.55
CA ILE A 128 -11.13 -20.81 -15.74
C ILE A 128 -11.39 -19.49 -16.47
N LEU A 129 -12.65 -19.12 -16.71
CA LEU A 129 -12.98 -17.87 -17.40
C LEU A 129 -12.58 -16.62 -16.59
N GLU A 130 -12.56 -16.71 -15.26
CA GLU A 130 -12.18 -15.60 -14.40
C GLU A 130 -10.67 -15.48 -14.21
N ARG A 131 -9.95 -16.60 -14.13
CA ARG A 131 -8.56 -16.66 -13.65
C ARG A 131 -7.53 -17.06 -14.70
N PHE A 132 -7.91 -17.78 -15.76
CA PHE A 132 -6.94 -18.19 -16.80
C PHE A 132 -6.59 -17.04 -17.75
N PHE A 133 -6.83 -15.79 -17.35
CA PHE A 133 -6.34 -14.56 -17.95
C PHE A 133 -5.46 -13.75 -17.00
N ASP A 134 -5.11 -14.29 -15.83
CA ASP A 134 -4.21 -13.66 -14.85
C ASP A 134 -2.75 -13.64 -15.39
N ALA A 135 -2.50 -12.75 -16.36
CA ALA A 135 -1.22 -12.48 -17.01
C ALA A 135 -1.33 -11.13 -17.73
N ASN A 136 -0.21 -10.44 -17.99
CA ASN A 136 -0.26 -9.13 -18.64
C ASN A 136 -0.97 -9.16 -20.02
N HIS A 137 -2.09 -8.43 -20.15
CA HIS A 137 -2.94 -8.49 -21.35
C HIS A 137 -2.21 -8.07 -22.63
N THR A 138 -1.25 -7.16 -22.54
CA THR A 138 -0.53 -6.60 -23.71
C THR A 138 0.68 -7.44 -24.08
N ASN A 139 1.59 -7.67 -23.14
CA ASN A 139 2.91 -8.26 -23.40
C ASN A 139 2.92 -9.79 -23.32
N MET A 140 1.92 -10.40 -22.67
CA MET A 140 1.83 -11.84 -22.51
C MET A 140 0.69 -12.38 -23.38
N ILE A 141 -0.56 -12.00 -23.09
CA ILE A 141 -1.73 -12.48 -23.83
C ILE A 141 -1.73 -11.98 -25.28
N GLY A 142 -1.38 -10.70 -25.48
CA GLY A 142 -1.34 -10.04 -26.78
C GLY A 142 -0.40 -10.66 -27.81
N LYS A 143 0.53 -11.52 -27.38
CA LYS A 143 1.42 -12.30 -28.27
C LYS A 143 0.66 -13.38 -29.06
N PHE A 144 -0.49 -13.84 -28.56
CA PHE A 144 -1.23 -14.96 -29.14
C PHE A 144 -2.60 -14.47 -29.65
N PRO A 145 -2.82 -14.42 -30.98
CA PRO A 145 -4.06 -13.90 -31.56
C PRO A 145 -5.32 -14.60 -31.04
N ARG A 146 -5.27 -15.93 -30.92
CA ARG A 146 -6.38 -16.75 -30.40
C ARG A 146 -6.66 -16.47 -28.92
N TYR A 147 -5.63 -16.33 -28.10
CA TYR A 147 -5.81 -16.03 -26.68
C TYR A 147 -6.39 -14.63 -26.45
N THR A 148 -5.95 -13.64 -27.26
CA THR A 148 -6.52 -12.28 -27.29
C THR A 148 -7.98 -12.27 -27.72
N GLU A 149 -8.36 -13.11 -28.70
CA GLU A 149 -9.76 -13.30 -29.10
C GLU A 149 -10.61 -13.81 -27.94
N LEU A 150 -10.12 -14.82 -27.20
CA LEU A 150 -10.82 -15.41 -26.05
C LEU A 150 -10.99 -14.40 -24.91
N LEU A 151 -9.97 -13.58 -24.63
CA LEU A 151 -10.07 -12.50 -23.64
C LEU A 151 -11.18 -11.51 -23.99
N ARG A 152 -11.22 -11.03 -25.24
CA ARG A 152 -12.27 -10.11 -25.71
C ARG A 152 -13.66 -10.70 -25.65
N ARG A 153 -13.80 -12.02 -25.87
CA ARG A 153 -15.08 -12.73 -25.72
C ARG A 153 -15.48 -12.82 -24.25
N LYS A 154 -14.54 -13.06 -23.34
CA LYS A 154 -14.78 -13.11 -21.89
C LYS A 154 -15.31 -11.76 -21.37
N GLU A 155 -14.79 -10.65 -21.88
CA GLU A 155 -15.23 -9.29 -21.52
C GLU A 155 -16.68 -8.98 -21.93
N GLN A 156 -17.29 -9.79 -22.79
CA GLN A 156 -18.65 -9.57 -23.31
C GLN A 156 -19.71 -10.44 -22.62
N ILE A 157 -19.35 -11.21 -21.59
CA ILE A 157 -20.25 -12.15 -20.90
C ILE A 157 -20.24 -11.95 -19.38
N ASP A 158 -21.30 -12.39 -18.71
CA ASP A 158 -21.31 -12.55 -17.25
C ASP A 158 -20.99 -14.01 -16.89
N THR A 159 -19.79 -14.24 -16.34
CA THR A 159 -19.26 -15.56 -15.96
C THR A 159 -20.06 -16.23 -14.84
N ARG A 160 -20.91 -15.48 -14.11
CA ARG A 160 -21.76 -16.00 -13.03
C ARG A 160 -23.06 -16.60 -13.55
N THR A 161 -23.33 -16.49 -14.85
CA THR A 161 -24.55 -17.00 -15.48
C THR A 161 -24.27 -18.27 -16.27
N ALA A 162 -25.24 -19.19 -16.29
CA ALA A 162 -25.13 -20.41 -17.12
C ALA A 162 -25.00 -20.08 -18.62
N GLU A 163 -25.63 -18.98 -19.06
CA GLU A 163 -25.55 -18.50 -20.45
C GLU A 163 -24.14 -17.99 -20.79
N GLY A 164 -23.52 -17.21 -19.90
CA GLY A 164 -22.14 -16.75 -20.07
C GLY A 164 -21.14 -17.91 -20.12
N ILE A 165 -21.25 -18.88 -19.20
CA ILE A 165 -20.42 -20.09 -19.20
C ILE A 165 -20.59 -20.90 -20.51
N ALA A 166 -21.82 -21.01 -21.01
CA ALA A 166 -22.14 -21.74 -22.24
C ALA A 166 -21.72 -21.01 -23.53
N ALA A 167 -21.33 -19.73 -23.46
CA ALA A 167 -20.82 -18.97 -24.60
C ALA A 167 -19.40 -19.41 -25.02
N PHE A 168 -18.72 -20.21 -24.18
CA PHE A 168 -17.44 -20.83 -24.46
C PHE A 168 -17.62 -22.32 -24.76
N SER A 169 -17.09 -22.76 -25.89
CA SER A 169 -17.07 -24.17 -26.32
C SER A 169 -16.01 -24.98 -25.57
N GLU A 170 -16.10 -26.31 -25.60
CA GLU A 170 -15.07 -27.19 -25.03
C GLU A 170 -13.67 -26.91 -25.61
N GLN A 171 -13.57 -26.56 -26.90
CA GLN A 171 -12.30 -26.18 -27.51
C GLN A 171 -11.78 -24.83 -26.99
N ASP A 172 -12.67 -23.86 -26.71
CA ASP A 172 -12.27 -22.59 -26.11
C ASP A 172 -11.64 -22.83 -24.72
N TYR A 173 -12.25 -23.69 -23.89
CA TYR A 173 -11.68 -24.09 -22.60
C TYR A 173 -10.37 -24.86 -22.76
N MET A 174 -10.26 -25.79 -23.70
CA MET A 174 -9.01 -26.50 -24.00
C MET A 174 -7.89 -25.52 -24.34
N ASP A 175 -8.21 -24.52 -25.16
CA ASP A 175 -7.26 -23.49 -25.55
C ASP A 175 -6.82 -22.65 -24.36
N LEU A 176 -7.74 -22.18 -23.52
CA LEU A 176 -7.43 -21.44 -22.30
C LEU A 176 -6.51 -22.22 -21.35
N GLN A 177 -6.81 -23.51 -21.14
CA GLN A 177 -6.02 -24.37 -20.25
C GLN A 177 -4.55 -24.46 -20.67
N VAL A 178 -4.28 -24.47 -21.97
CA VAL A 178 -2.91 -24.46 -22.52
C VAL A 178 -2.33 -23.06 -22.53
N PHE A 179 -3.07 -22.05 -22.99
CA PHE A 179 -2.54 -20.69 -23.15
C PHE A 179 -2.08 -20.06 -21.84
N PHE A 180 -2.86 -20.19 -20.76
CA PHE A 180 -2.47 -19.67 -19.46
C PHE A 180 -1.10 -20.22 -19.05
N ASN A 181 -0.91 -21.54 -19.12
CA ASN A 181 0.35 -22.15 -18.71
C ASN A 181 1.49 -21.90 -19.70
N LEU A 182 1.20 -21.80 -21.00
CA LEU A 182 2.20 -21.55 -22.04
C LEU A 182 2.78 -20.14 -21.95
N VAL A 183 1.96 -19.12 -21.69
CA VAL A 183 2.40 -17.72 -21.72
C VAL A 183 3.38 -17.37 -20.59
N TRP A 184 3.36 -18.15 -19.51
CA TRP A 184 4.24 -18.01 -18.34
C TRP A 184 5.61 -18.67 -18.50
N PHE A 185 5.95 -19.19 -19.68
CA PHE A 185 7.33 -19.62 -19.96
C PHE A 185 8.17 -18.47 -20.48
N ASP A 186 9.42 -18.43 -20.03
CA ASP A 186 10.45 -17.56 -20.61
C ASP A 186 10.53 -17.71 -22.16
N PRO A 187 10.73 -16.61 -22.90
CA PRO A 187 10.82 -16.63 -24.37
C PRO A 187 11.84 -17.63 -24.94
N ASP A 188 12.95 -17.91 -24.24
CA ASP A 188 13.97 -18.85 -24.70
C ASP A 188 13.48 -20.31 -24.69
N PHE A 189 12.54 -20.64 -23.79
CA PHE A 189 11.87 -21.94 -23.80
C PHE A 189 10.78 -21.99 -24.86
N LEU A 190 10.01 -20.90 -25.04
CA LEU A 190 8.99 -20.80 -26.08
C LEU A 190 9.57 -20.93 -27.50
N ALA A 191 10.83 -20.55 -27.69
CA ALA A 191 11.54 -20.67 -28.97
C ALA A 191 12.06 -22.10 -29.27
N LYS A 192 11.90 -23.07 -28.36
CA LYS A 192 12.45 -24.44 -28.50
C LYS A 192 11.38 -25.52 -28.32
N PRO A 193 11.48 -26.67 -29.03
CA PRO A 193 10.61 -27.82 -28.78
C PRO A 193 10.74 -28.32 -27.33
N PRO A 194 9.66 -28.82 -26.71
CA PRO A 194 8.34 -29.03 -27.32
C PRO A 194 7.45 -27.77 -27.36
N LEU A 195 7.79 -26.69 -26.64
CA LEU A 195 6.90 -25.51 -26.52
C LEU A 195 6.77 -24.72 -27.82
N ALA A 196 7.84 -24.65 -28.62
CA ALA A 196 7.79 -24.02 -29.94
C ALA A 196 6.71 -24.62 -30.86
N ASP A 197 6.43 -25.92 -30.72
CA ASP A 197 5.38 -26.58 -31.51
C ASP A 197 3.98 -26.11 -31.08
N LEU A 198 3.79 -25.84 -29.78
CA LEU A 198 2.55 -25.27 -29.23
C LEU A 198 2.37 -23.81 -29.64
N VAL A 199 3.45 -23.02 -29.57
CA VAL A 199 3.47 -21.62 -30.04
C VAL A 199 3.13 -21.54 -31.53
N ALA A 200 3.74 -22.40 -32.35
CA ALA A 200 3.48 -22.45 -33.79
C ALA A 200 2.05 -22.89 -34.13
N ARG A 201 1.43 -23.74 -33.29
CA ARG A 201 0.04 -24.13 -33.43
C ARG A 201 -0.90 -22.95 -33.16
N GLY A 202 -0.66 -22.20 -32.09
CA GLY A 202 -1.34 -20.93 -31.80
C GLY A 202 -2.84 -21.04 -31.48
N GLY A 203 -3.36 -22.23 -31.16
CA GLY A 203 -4.77 -22.53 -30.87
C GLY A 203 -5.13 -23.96 -31.25
N ASP A 204 -6.40 -24.37 -31.13
CA ASP A 204 -6.87 -25.73 -31.44
C ASP A 204 -6.03 -26.82 -30.75
N PHE A 205 -5.68 -26.57 -29.48
CA PHE A 205 -4.86 -27.47 -28.69
C PHE A 205 -5.62 -28.75 -28.35
N ARG A 206 -4.87 -29.82 -28.07
CA ARG A 206 -5.42 -31.13 -27.73
C ARG A 206 -5.10 -31.49 -26.30
N GLN A 207 -5.86 -32.43 -25.75
CA GLN A 207 -5.63 -32.94 -24.40
C GLN A 207 -4.20 -33.49 -24.23
N GLU A 208 -3.61 -34.09 -25.28
CA GLU A 208 -2.25 -34.64 -25.22
C GLU A 208 -1.15 -33.56 -25.17
N ASP A 209 -1.43 -32.35 -25.66
CA ASP A 209 -0.47 -31.24 -25.69
C ASP A 209 -0.09 -30.78 -24.26
N LYS A 210 -1.02 -30.92 -23.31
CA LYS A 210 -0.83 -30.56 -21.89
C LYS A 210 0.31 -31.33 -21.22
N ALA A 211 0.49 -32.60 -21.58
CA ALA A 211 1.52 -33.44 -20.97
C ALA A 211 2.93 -32.91 -21.26
N ALA A 212 3.19 -32.46 -22.49
CA ALA A 212 4.48 -31.90 -22.87
C ALA A 212 4.73 -30.54 -22.19
N LEU A 213 3.70 -29.71 -22.08
CA LEU A 213 3.74 -28.42 -21.40
C LEU A 213 4.13 -28.57 -19.92
N PHE A 214 3.42 -29.44 -19.19
CA PHE A 214 3.66 -29.64 -17.77
C PHE A 214 4.94 -30.45 -17.47
N ALA A 215 5.33 -31.38 -18.35
CA ALA A 215 6.64 -32.00 -18.26
C ALA A 215 7.78 -30.96 -18.39
N LYS A 216 7.61 -29.97 -19.29
CA LYS A 216 8.58 -28.88 -19.42
C LYS A 216 8.56 -27.95 -18.21
N ALA A 217 7.38 -27.66 -17.62
CA ALA A 217 7.29 -26.86 -16.40
C ALA A 217 8.06 -27.52 -15.25
N HIS A 218 7.82 -28.81 -15.03
CA HIS A 218 8.54 -29.60 -14.03
C HIS A 218 10.05 -29.62 -14.28
N GLU A 219 10.48 -29.85 -15.53
CA GLU A 219 11.89 -29.79 -15.91
C GLU A 219 12.53 -28.44 -15.52
N VAL A 220 11.89 -27.31 -15.82
CA VAL A 220 12.45 -25.98 -15.50
C VAL A 220 12.51 -25.74 -13.99
N MET A 221 11.45 -26.08 -13.23
CA MET A 221 11.45 -25.95 -11.77
C MET A 221 12.62 -26.70 -11.13
N THR A 222 12.89 -27.94 -11.56
CA THR A 222 14.02 -28.74 -11.03
C THR A 222 15.40 -28.14 -11.33
N ARG A 223 15.49 -27.16 -12.23
CA ARG A 223 16.74 -26.51 -12.64
C ARG A 223 16.99 -25.17 -11.95
N VAL A 224 16.02 -24.60 -11.24
CA VAL A 224 16.15 -23.30 -10.55
C VAL A 224 17.30 -23.32 -9.54
N VAL A 225 17.27 -24.18 -8.53
CA VAL A 225 18.37 -24.26 -7.53
C VAL A 225 19.71 -24.66 -8.17
N PRO A 226 19.77 -25.67 -9.06
CA PRO A 226 21.01 -26.03 -9.73
C PRO A 226 21.71 -24.90 -10.50
N VAL A 227 20.98 -24.05 -11.25
CA VAL A 227 21.64 -22.95 -11.99
C VAL A 227 22.26 -21.93 -11.05
N HIS A 228 21.57 -21.56 -9.97
CA HIS A 228 22.10 -20.64 -8.97
C HIS A 228 23.35 -21.22 -8.30
N ARG A 229 23.30 -22.49 -7.89
CA ARG A 229 24.45 -23.17 -7.29
C ARG A 229 25.65 -23.24 -8.23
N GLU A 230 25.44 -23.64 -9.48
CA GLU A 230 26.50 -23.71 -10.50
C GLU A 230 27.21 -22.34 -10.68
N LEU A 231 26.45 -21.26 -10.78
CA LEU A 231 26.99 -19.90 -10.96
C LEU A 231 27.64 -19.35 -9.69
N GLN A 232 27.12 -19.71 -8.52
CA GLN A 232 27.69 -19.36 -7.22
C GLN A 232 29.02 -20.11 -6.98
N ASP A 233 29.09 -21.38 -7.36
CA ASP A 233 30.31 -22.19 -7.30
C ASP A 233 31.40 -21.63 -8.22
N ALA A 234 31.00 -21.07 -9.36
CA ALA A 234 31.89 -20.37 -10.28
C ALA A 234 32.34 -18.98 -9.79
N GLY A 235 31.74 -18.46 -8.70
CA GLY A 235 32.00 -17.12 -8.18
C GLY A 235 31.46 -15.99 -9.06
N GLN A 236 30.56 -16.30 -10.01
CA GLN A 236 29.93 -15.30 -10.88
C GLN A 236 28.78 -14.58 -10.17
N ILE A 237 28.04 -15.30 -9.32
CA ILE A 237 26.96 -14.72 -8.52
C ILE A 237 27.19 -14.95 -7.03
N GLU A 238 26.54 -14.13 -6.22
CA GLU A 238 26.29 -14.38 -4.81
C GLU A 238 24.82 -14.79 -4.63
N VAL A 239 24.55 -15.84 -3.85
CA VAL A 239 23.18 -16.20 -3.47
C VAL A 239 22.99 -15.83 -2.00
N THR A 240 21.99 -15.01 -1.71
CA THR A 240 21.60 -14.60 -0.35
C THR A 240 20.26 -15.21 0.04
N THR A 241 19.89 -15.04 1.32
CA THR A 241 18.59 -15.46 1.83
C THR A 241 17.97 -14.38 2.72
N THR A 242 16.83 -14.71 3.32
CA THR A 242 15.96 -13.81 4.10
C THR A 242 15.50 -14.56 5.35
N PRO A 243 15.14 -13.88 6.46
CA PRO A 243 14.63 -14.59 7.63
C PRO A 243 13.42 -15.47 7.25
N TYR A 244 13.31 -16.64 7.89
CA TYR A 244 12.54 -17.80 7.42
C TYR A 244 11.21 -17.47 6.70
N ALA A 245 10.27 -16.82 7.39
CA ALA A 245 8.94 -16.58 6.84
C ALA A 245 8.75 -15.19 6.21
N HIS A 246 9.84 -14.51 5.84
CA HIS A 246 9.80 -13.13 5.36
C HIS A 246 9.17 -12.10 6.35
N PRO A 247 9.44 -12.16 7.67
CA PRO A 247 8.87 -11.19 8.61
C PRO A 247 9.57 -9.82 8.53
N ILE A 248 8.83 -8.75 8.86
CA ILE A 248 9.43 -7.46 9.25
C ILE A 248 10.16 -7.65 10.59
N LEU A 249 11.42 -8.08 10.51
CA LEU A 249 12.20 -8.57 11.65
C LEU A 249 12.27 -7.57 12.83
N PRO A 250 12.39 -6.25 12.62
CA PRO A 250 12.27 -5.27 13.70
C PRO A 250 10.94 -5.34 14.46
N LEU A 251 9.81 -5.55 13.79
CA LEU A 251 8.50 -5.62 14.43
C LEU A 251 8.28 -6.94 15.19
N ILE A 252 8.91 -8.04 14.75
CA ILE A 252 8.95 -9.30 15.53
C ILE A 252 9.76 -9.13 16.82
N PHE A 253 10.84 -8.34 16.76
CA PHE A 253 11.58 -7.97 17.97
C PHE A 253 10.69 -7.15 18.92
N SER A 254 10.09 -6.06 18.43
CA SER A 254 9.12 -5.24 19.17
C SER A 254 8.33 -4.34 18.22
N THR A 255 6.99 -4.40 18.27
CA THR A 255 6.13 -3.46 17.53
C THR A 255 6.28 -2.01 17.99
N ASN A 256 6.72 -1.78 19.24
CA ASN A 256 6.97 -0.43 19.75
C ASN A 256 8.14 0.29 19.04
N ILE A 257 8.92 -0.38 18.20
CA ILE A 257 9.95 0.30 17.39
C ILE A 257 9.30 1.29 16.40
N ALA A 258 8.09 1.00 15.90
CA ALA A 258 7.36 1.87 14.97
C ALA A 258 7.11 3.27 15.54
N SER A 259 6.90 3.41 16.85
CA SER A 259 6.69 4.72 17.48
C SER A 259 7.86 5.71 17.32
N ARG A 260 9.04 5.23 16.88
CA ARG A 260 10.22 6.07 16.65
C ARG A 260 10.26 6.68 15.26
N ASN A 261 9.68 6.02 14.28
CA ASN A 261 9.63 6.50 12.91
C ASN A 261 8.26 7.10 12.55
N ASP A 262 7.19 6.66 13.22
CA ASP A 262 5.86 7.27 13.18
C ASP A 262 5.26 7.40 14.59
N PRO A 263 5.33 8.59 15.22
CA PRO A 263 4.70 8.85 16.52
C PRO A 263 3.16 8.91 16.49
N THR A 264 2.55 8.99 15.31
CA THR A 264 1.09 9.10 15.11
C THR A 264 0.43 7.77 14.80
N ALA A 265 1.21 6.74 14.46
CA ALA A 265 0.76 5.37 14.21
C ALA A 265 -0.16 4.83 15.33
N GLU A 266 -1.26 4.20 14.95
CA GLU A 266 -2.04 3.36 15.86
C GLU A 266 -1.24 2.10 16.17
N LEU A 267 -0.84 1.91 17.43
CA LEU A 267 -0.01 0.78 17.84
C LEU A 267 -0.85 -0.32 18.53
N PRO A 268 -0.57 -1.61 18.23
CA PRO A 268 -1.18 -2.73 18.92
C PRO A 268 -0.67 -2.85 20.36
N ASN A 269 -1.24 -3.80 21.12
CA ASN A 269 -0.56 -4.28 22.31
C ASN A 269 0.83 -4.80 21.90
N GLU A 270 1.85 -4.45 22.69
CA GLU A 270 3.23 -4.74 22.29
C GLU A 270 3.43 -6.23 21.99
N PHE A 271 3.77 -6.53 20.73
CA PHE A 271 4.27 -7.83 20.32
C PHE A 271 5.78 -7.83 20.55
N TYR A 272 6.26 -8.64 21.51
CA TYR A 272 7.67 -8.69 21.91
C TYR A 272 8.18 -10.13 21.97
N PHE A 273 8.67 -10.64 20.85
CA PHE A 273 9.20 -12.01 20.74
C PHE A 273 10.57 -12.05 20.04
N PRO A 274 11.63 -11.47 20.65
CA PRO A 274 12.98 -11.48 20.09
C PRO A 274 13.54 -12.89 19.83
N ASN A 275 13.06 -13.92 20.55
CA ASN A 275 13.46 -15.30 20.29
C ASN A 275 12.90 -15.83 18.96
N ASP A 276 11.72 -15.37 18.54
CA ASP A 276 11.15 -15.73 17.25
C ASP A 276 11.97 -15.09 16.11
N ALA A 277 12.41 -13.83 16.29
CA ALA A 277 13.32 -13.16 15.35
C ALA A 277 14.65 -13.93 15.19
N VAL A 278 15.22 -14.46 16.29
CA VAL A 278 16.40 -15.32 16.24
C VAL A 278 16.09 -16.64 15.51
N ALA A 279 14.97 -17.29 15.81
CA ALA A 279 14.57 -18.54 15.17
C ALA A 279 14.39 -18.38 13.64
N HIS A 280 13.86 -17.24 13.17
CA HIS A 280 13.77 -16.94 11.74
C HIS A 280 15.14 -16.89 11.07
N LEU A 281 16.15 -16.30 11.72
CA LEU A 281 17.52 -16.22 11.21
C LEU A 281 18.25 -17.56 11.26
N GLU A 282 18.10 -18.32 12.35
CA GLU A 282 18.70 -19.64 12.49
C GLU A 282 18.16 -20.60 11.42
N ARG A 283 16.83 -20.59 11.23
CA ARG A 283 16.18 -21.45 10.24
C ARG A 283 16.48 -21.05 8.80
N SER A 284 16.64 -19.76 8.51
CA SER A 284 17.10 -19.33 7.18
C SER A 284 18.51 -19.82 6.88
N VAL A 285 19.42 -19.82 7.86
CA VAL A 285 20.77 -20.41 7.72
C VAL A 285 20.70 -21.91 7.49
N GLU A 286 19.88 -22.63 8.25
CA GLU A 286 19.70 -24.08 8.09
C GLU A 286 19.19 -24.45 6.69
N ILE A 287 18.09 -23.84 6.25
CA ILE A 287 17.50 -24.09 4.93
C ILE A 287 18.51 -23.75 3.83
N TYR A 288 19.21 -22.62 3.93
CA TYR A 288 20.22 -22.25 2.95
C TYR A 288 21.36 -23.28 2.88
N ARG A 289 21.83 -23.77 4.04
CA ARG A 289 22.89 -24.77 4.11
C ARG A 289 22.46 -26.09 3.49
N ASP A 290 21.24 -26.53 3.74
CA ASP A 290 20.70 -27.76 3.16
C ASP A 290 20.55 -27.65 1.63
N THR A 291 20.15 -26.49 1.13
CA THR A 291 19.96 -26.23 -0.31
C THR A 291 21.29 -26.03 -1.08
N PHE A 292 22.20 -25.20 -0.54
CA PHE A 292 23.42 -24.76 -1.26
C PHE A 292 24.72 -25.40 -0.75
N GLY A 293 24.68 -26.12 0.38
CA GLY A 293 25.83 -26.84 0.95
C GLY A 293 26.91 -25.94 1.58
N ARG A 294 26.57 -24.68 1.91
CA ARG A 294 27.45 -23.70 2.58
C ARG A 294 26.61 -22.74 3.43
N ASP A 295 27.25 -21.98 4.31
CA ASP A 295 26.56 -20.94 5.09
C ASP A 295 26.29 -19.68 4.23
N PRO A 296 25.14 -19.00 4.41
CA PRO A 296 24.89 -17.73 3.75
C PRO A 296 25.75 -16.63 4.39
N VAL A 297 26.22 -15.69 3.58
CA VAL A 297 27.05 -14.56 4.03
C VAL A 297 26.32 -13.22 4.00
N GLY A 298 25.34 -13.08 3.10
CA GLY A 298 24.50 -11.89 2.94
C GLY A 298 23.04 -12.16 3.29
N LEU A 299 22.40 -11.15 3.88
CA LEU A 299 20.99 -11.16 4.26
C LEU A 299 20.24 -10.07 3.48
N TRP A 300 19.13 -10.43 2.85
CA TRP A 300 18.07 -9.48 2.58
C TRP A 300 17.11 -9.53 3.77
N PRO A 301 17.05 -8.50 4.64
CA PRO A 301 15.91 -8.38 5.54
C PRO A 301 14.65 -8.24 4.70
N ALA A 302 13.54 -8.87 5.08
CA ALA A 302 12.27 -8.68 4.38
C ALA A 302 11.98 -7.19 4.21
N GLU A 303 11.70 -6.75 2.99
CA GLU A 303 11.41 -5.34 2.66
C GLU A 303 12.58 -4.39 3.00
N GLY A 304 13.81 -4.90 3.06
CA GLY A 304 14.97 -4.20 3.57
C GLY A 304 14.73 -3.58 4.95
N ALA A 305 13.81 -4.14 5.74
CA ALA A 305 13.39 -3.62 7.03
C ALA A 305 14.47 -3.86 8.08
N VAL A 306 15.03 -2.77 8.59
CA VAL A 306 16.14 -2.81 9.54
C VAL A 306 15.88 -1.91 10.74
N ALA A 307 16.60 -2.17 11.82
CA ALA A 307 16.68 -1.32 13.01
C ALA A 307 17.97 -1.64 13.78
N GLN A 308 18.43 -0.73 14.63
CA GLN A 308 19.61 -0.95 15.47
C GLN A 308 19.53 -2.22 16.33
N GLU A 309 18.32 -2.60 16.74
CA GLU A 309 18.00 -3.71 17.62
C GLU A 309 18.33 -5.08 17.02
N ILE A 310 18.14 -5.26 15.70
CA ILE A 310 18.31 -6.56 15.04
C ILE A 310 19.77 -6.87 14.68
N VAL A 311 20.64 -5.85 14.64
CA VAL A 311 22.03 -5.96 14.14
C VAL A 311 22.81 -7.07 14.83
N LYS A 312 22.66 -7.19 16.16
CA LYS A 312 23.33 -8.24 16.93
C LYS A 312 22.86 -9.64 16.52
N MET A 313 21.56 -9.81 16.31
CA MET A 313 20.96 -11.10 15.96
C MET A 313 21.44 -11.54 14.57
N VAL A 314 21.50 -10.59 13.63
CA VAL A 314 22.03 -10.81 12.27
C VAL A 314 23.49 -11.25 12.32
N GLY A 315 24.34 -10.53 13.07
CA GLY A 315 25.75 -10.89 13.22
C GLY A 315 25.98 -12.23 13.92
N ASP A 316 25.23 -12.51 15.00
CA ASP A 316 25.33 -13.78 15.74
C ASP A 316 24.92 -14.99 14.90
N ALA A 317 23.97 -14.82 13.96
CA ALA A 317 23.56 -15.86 13.02
C ALA A 317 24.62 -16.13 11.92
N GLY A 318 25.66 -15.31 11.83
CA GLY A 318 26.80 -15.50 10.92
C GLY A 318 26.75 -14.65 9.65
N TYR A 319 25.73 -13.80 9.48
CA TYR A 319 25.65 -12.88 8.35
C TYR A 319 26.70 -11.76 8.48
N ARG A 320 27.45 -11.54 7.39
CA ARG A 320 28.51 -10.50 7.31
C ARG A 320 27.97 -9.17 6.82
N TRP A 321 26.92 -9.21 5.99
CA TRP A 321 26.31 -8.02 5.44
C TRP A 321 24.80 -8.15 5.27
N MET A 322 24.11 -7.01 5.24
CA MET A 322 22.69 -6.90 4.89
C MET A 322 22.42 -5.68 4.00
N ALA A 323 21.20 -5.54 3.48
CA ALA A 323 20.82 -4.40 2.63
C ALA A 323 19.54 -3.70 3.12
N SER A 324 19.41 -2.41 2.80
CA SER A 324 18.23 -1.58 3.07
C SER A 324 18.14 -0.40 2.07
N GLY A 325 17.31 0.60 2.34
CA GLY A 325 17.01 1.74 1.46
C GLY A 325 17.77 3.02 1.78
N GLU A 326 17.92 3.90 0.79
CA GLU A 326 18.52 5.22 0.99
C GLU A 326 17.80 6.08 2.03
N HIS A 327 16.49 5.89 2.25
CA HIS A 327 15.72 6.59 3.29
C HIS A 327 16.20 6.23 4.70
N VAL A 328 16.48 4.94 4.94
CA VAL A 328 17.07 4.48 6.20
C VAL A 328 18.46 5.08 6.39
N LEU A 329 19.29 5.12 5.33
CA LEU A 329 20.60 5.74 5.41
C LEU A 329 20.51 7.23 5.74
N ALA A 330 19.66 7.97 5.02
CA ALA A 330 19.46 9.40 5.23
C ALA A 330 19.15 9.71 6.69
N ARG A 331 18.13 9.03 7.26
CA ARG A 331 17.76 9.19 8.67
C ARG A 331 18.86 8.74 9.63
N SER A 332 19.61 7.67 9.29
CA SER A 332 20.75 7.21 10.09
C SER A 332 21.92 8.20 10.11
N LEU A 333 22.07 9.01 9.06
CA LEU A 333 23.05 10.09 8.96
C LEU A 333 22.53 11.42 9.54
N GLY A 334 21.27 11.48 9.98
CA GLY A 334 20.66 12.69 10.52
C GLY A 334 20.25 13.72 9.46
N ILE A 335 19.98 13.27 8.22
CA ILE A 335 19.44 14.09 7.13
C ILE A 335 18.03 13.60 6.74
N ASP A 336 17.23 14.45 6.12
CA ASP A 336 15.85 14.10 5.76
C ASP A 336 15.76 13.16 4.55
N GLY A 337 16.68 13.29 3.60
CA GLY A 337 16.71 12.51 2.37
C GLY A 337 17.87 12.91 1.47
N PHE A 338 18.13 12.10 0.44
CA PHE A 338 19.13 12.42 -0.57
C PHE A 338 18.52 13.28 -1.68
N VAL A 339 19.03 14.50 -1.84
CA VAL A 339 18.62 15.40 -2.92
C VAL A 339 19.37 15.04 -4.19
N ARG A 340 18.66 15.04 -5.33
CA ARG A 340 19.20 14.77 -6.67
C ARG A 340 19.18 16.02 -7.54
N ASP A 341 20.14 16.14 -8.46
CA ASP A 341 20.18 17.19 -9.48
C ASP A 341 19.22 16.88 -10.65
N SER A 342 19.18 17.76 -11.66
CA SER A 342 18.31 17.59 -12.83
C SER A 342 18.67 16.42 -13.76
N ARG A 343 19.78 15.72 -13.50
CA ARG A 343 20.18 14.48 -14.18
C ARG A 343 19.91 13.25 -13.30
N ASP A 344 19.18 13.43 -12.21
CA ASP A 344 18.94 12.47 -11.13
C ASP A 344 20.21 12.01 -10.38
N VAL A 345 21.31 12.78 -10.43
CA VAL A 345 22.52 12.46 -9.67
C VAL A 345 22.40 13.00 -8.25
N VAL A 346 22.59 12.14 -7.25
CA VAL A 346 22.60 12.55 -5.84
C VAL A 346 23.69 13.59 -5.58
N ILE A 347 23.33 14.73 -4.98
CA ILE A 347 24.25 15.83 -4.70
C ILE A 347 25.35 15.35 -3.75
N ASP A 348 24.97 14.71 -2.65
CA ASP A 348 25.88 14.07 -1.69
C ASP A 348 26.19 12.61 -2.06
N ALA A 349 26.51 12.37 -3.34
CA ALA A 349 26.74 11.04 -3.92
C ALA A 349 27.71 10.18 -3.09
N ASP A 350 28.78 10.78 -2.59
CA ASP A 350 29.76 10.09 -1.77
C ASP A 350 29.17 9.43 -0.52
N ALA A 351 28.12 10.00 0.08
CA ALA A 351 27.46 9.43 1.24
C ALA A 351 26.57 8.24 0.87
N LEU A 352 25.86 8.29 -0.26
CA LEU A 352 24.98 7.18 -0.67
C LEU A 352 25.77 5.99 -1.26
N TYR A 353 26.73 6.26 -2.15
CA TYR A 353 27.36 5.22 -2.98
C TYR A 353 28.56 4.55 -2.29
N ARG A 354 28.34 3.99 -1.09
CA ARG A 354 29.32 3.18 -0.35
C ARG A 354 28.63 2.30 0.69
N PRO A 355 29.26 1.19 1.11
CA PRO A 355 28.82 0.44 2.28
C PRO A 355 29.07 1.20 3.60
N TYR A 356 28.35 0.80 4.64
CA TYR A 356 28.55 1.26 6.02
C TYR A 356 28.68 0.10 6.98
N ILE A 357 29.42 0.28 8.08
CA ILE A 357 29.51 -0.67 9.19
C ILE A 357 28.58 -0.22 10.31
N VAL A 358 27.67 -1.11 10.72
CA VAL A 358 26.80 -0.91 11.88
C VAL A 358 27.33 -1.75 13.04
N GLN A 359 27.59 -1.10 14.17
CA GLN A 359 28.10 -1.76 15.36
C GLN A 359 26.96 -2.03 16.35
N PRO A 360 26.68 -3.29 16.71
CA PRO A 360 25.79 -3.54 17.84
C PRO A 360 26.48 -3.18 19.16
N ALA A 361 25.69 -2.90 20.20
CA ALA A 361 26.22 -2.61 21.54
C ALA A 361 27.13 -3.73 22.10
N ARG A 362 26.89 -4.98 21.69
CA ARG A 362 27.73 -6.16 21.91
C ARG A 362 27.59 -7.09 20.70
N GLY A 363 28.68 -7.69 20.24
CA GLY A 363 28.70 -8.59 19.08
C GLY A 363 29.57 -8.06 17.94
N GLU A 364 29.68 -8.86 16.88
CA GLU A 364 30.43 -8.48 15.68
C GLU A 364 29.66 -7.41 14.88
N PRO A 365 30.37 -6.47 14.23
CA PRO A 365 29.74 -5.52 13.32
C PRO A 365 29.17 -6.20 12.08
N VAL A 366 28.11 -5.61 11.51
CA VAL A 366 27.52 -6.04 10.23
C VAL A 366 27.66 -4.90 9.22
N THR A 367 28.10 -5.23 8.01
CA THR A 367 28.12 -4.25 6.91
C THR A 367 26.72 -4.09 6.33
N ILE A 368 26.31 -2.88 5.99
CA ILE A 368 25.06 -2.59 5.31
C ILE A 368 25.32 -1.84 4.00
N VAL A 369 24.60 -2.21 2.95
CA VAL A 369 24.54 -1.47 1.68
C VAL A 369 23.14 -0.89 1.50
N PHE A 370 23.06 0.26 0.83
CA PHE A 370 21.80 0.97 0.64
C PHE A 370 21.46 1.10 -0.83
N ARG A 371 20.20 0.76 -1.15
CA ARG A 371 19.59 0.85 -2.48
C ARG A 371 19.58 2.29 -2.96
N ASP A 372 20.00 2.53 -4.21
CA ASP A 372 19.61 3.74 -4.95
C ASP A 372 18.17 3.55 -5.42
N LEU A 373 17.25 4.30 -4.81
CA LEU A 373 15.83 4.18 -5.07
C LEU A 373 15.53 4.47 -6.55
N ARG A 374 16.04 5.59 -7.07
CA ARG A 374 15.74 6.06 -8.43
C ARG A 374 16.18 5.07 -9.49
N LEU A 375 17.43 4.58 -9.42
CA LEU A 375 17.94 3.64 -10.43
C LEU A 375 17.22 2.29 -10.37
N SER A 376 16.83 1.85 -9.17
CA SER A 376 16.10 0.60 -9.00
C SER A 376 14.67 0.71 -9.54
N ASP A 377 13.96 1.80 -9.23
CA ASP A 377 12.58 2.04 -9.68
C ASP A 377 12.49 2.29 -11.19
N LEU A 378 13.53 2.86 -11.80
CA LEU A 378 13.62 2.95 -13.25
C LEU A 378 13.50 1.56 -13.90
N ILE A 379 14.17 0.55 -13.37
CA ILE A 379 14.08 -0.83 -13.87
C ILE A 379 12.72 -1.45 -13.48
N GLY A 380 12.29 -1.27 -12.23
CA GLY A 380 11.08 -1.89 -11.70
C GLY A 380 9.80 -1.42 -12.39
N PHE A 381 9.71 -0.12 -12.70
CA PHE A 381 8.43 0.52 -13.02
C PHE A 381 8.41 1.35 -14.32
N GLU A 382 9.50 2.06 -14.65
CA GLU A 382 9.46 3.05 -15.75
C GLU A 382 9.98 2.53 -17.10
N TYR A 383 11.09 1.79 -17.10
CA TYR A 383 11.74 1.33 -18.33
C TYR A 383 10.91 0.30 -19.10
N SER A 384 9.86 -0.27 -18.50
CA SER A 384 8.88 -1.13 -19.18
C SER A 384 8.20 -0.43 -20.36
N GLY A 385 8.04 0.90 -20.30
CA GLY A 385 7.51 1.75 -21.37
C GLY A 385 8.54 2.23 -22.40
N THR A 386 9.82 1.85 -22.26
CA THR A 386 10.94 2.31 -23.07
C THR A 386 11.56 1.15 -23.86
N PRO A 387 11.98 1.33 -25.14
CA PRO A 387 12.70 0.28 -25.87
C PRO A 387 13.94 -0.20 -25.10
N GLY A 388 14.20 -1.51 -25.07
CA GLY A 388 15.14 -2.11 -24.12
C GLY A 388 16.58 -1.62 -24.25
N GLU A 389 17.07 -1.48 -25.49
CA GLU A 389 18.41 -0.91 -25.76
C GLU A 389 18.52 0.56 -25.31
N ALA A 390 17.44 1.35 -25.44
CA ALA A 390 17.42 2.75 -25.01
C ALA A 390 17.37 2.87 -23.48
N ALA A 391 16.59 2.02 -22.81
CA ALA A 391 16.54 1.93 -21.36
C ALA A 391 17.90 1.52 -20.77
N ALA A 392 18.56 0.50 -21.36
CA ALA A 392 19.90 0.09 -20.93
C ALA A 392 20.94 1.20 -21.15
N ALA A 393 20.88 1.90 -22.29
CA ALA A 393 21.78 3.03 -22.57
C ALA A 393 21.56 4.20 -21.57
N ASP A 394 20.31 4.48 -21.19
CA ASP A 394 19.99 5.49 -20.19
C ASP A 394 20.56 5.13 -18.81
N LEU A 395 20.38 3.88 -18.36
CA LEU A 395 20.93 3.40 -17.10
C LEU A 395 22.46 3.52 -17.07
N MET A 396 23.13 3.11 -18.15
CA MET A 396 24.59 3.23 -18.28
C MET A 396 25.06 4.69 -18.26
N ARG A 397 24.32 5.60 -18.90
CA ARG A 397 24.60 7.03 -18.86
C ARG A 397 24.51 7.58 -17.43
N ARG A 398 23.47 7.20 -16.68
CA ARG A 398 23.26 7.65 -15.30
C ARG A 398 24.36 7.15 -14.35
N LEU A 399 24.79 5.90 -14.51
CA LEU A 399 25.95 5.37 -13.77
C LEU A 399 27.23 6.13 -14.10
N GLU A 400 27.43 6.51 -15.37
CA GLU A 400 28.57 7.33 -15.77
C GLU A 400 28.47 8.76 -15.20
N ASP A 401 27.28 9.36 -15.17
CA ASP A 401 27.05 10.67 -14.55
C ASP A 401 27.37 10.65 -13.04
N ILE A 402 26.97 9.60 -12.33
CA ILE A 402 27.34 9.35 -10.92
C ILE A 402 28.86 9.30 -10.77
N ARG A 403 29.54 8.50 -11.61
CA ARG A 403 31.00 8.39 -11.59
C ARG A 403 31.67 9.74 -11.80
N GLN A 404 31.23 10.53 -12.78
CA GLN A 404 31.80 11.84 -13.07
C GLN A 404 31.57 12.84 -11.94
N HIS A 405 30.41 12.80 -11.30
CA HIS A 405 30.10 13.64 -10.14
C HIS A 405 30.99 13.28 -8.92
N LEU A 406 31.13 11.99 -8.61
CA LEU A 406 32.02 11.52 -7.54
C LEU A 406 33.48 11.94 -7.75
N ARG A 407 33.96 12.03 -9.00
CA ARG A 407 35.33 12.49 -9.31
C ARG A 407 35.57 13.96 -9.00
N THR A 408 34.53 14.79 -9.11
CA THR A 408 34.63 16.24 -8.92
C THR A 408 34.16 16.67 -7.54
N GLN A 409 33.42 15.82 -6.82
CA GLN A 409 32.98 16.06 -5.45
C GLN A 409 34.18 16.13 -4.48
N PRO A 410 34.36 17.26 -3.76
CA PRO A 410 35.45 17.39 -2.79
C PRO A 410 35.33 16.37 -1.65
N GLY A 411 36.42 15.65 -1.37
CA GLY A 411 36.46 14.68 -0.27
C GLY A 411 35.82 13.32 -0.58
N ALA A 412 35.31 13.11 -1.80
CA ALA A 412 34.76 11.84 -2.24
C ALA A 412 35.87 10.82 -2.58
N GLU A 413 36.56 10.33 -1.55
CA GLU A 413 37.55 9.29 -1.71
C GLU A 413 36.87 7.92 -1.89
N GLY A 414 37.07 7.31 -3.06
CA GLY A 414 36.59 5.98 -3.39
C GLY A 414 37.35 4.86 -2.68
N PRO A 415 36.97 3.60 -2.92
CA PRO A 415 36.05 3.14 -3.96
C PRO A 415 34.57 3.34 -3.61
N HIS A 416 33.74 3.49 -4.64
CA HIS A 416 32.29 3.71 -4.53
C HIS A 416 31.50 2.52 -5.06
N LEU A 417 30.35 2.25 -4.44
CA LEU A 417 29.45 1.15 -4.77
C LEU A 417 28.03 1.70 -4.92
N VAL A 418 27.46 1.59 -6.12
CA VAL A 418 26.02 1.79 -6.36
C VAL A 418 25.32 0.46 -6.16
N SER A 419 24.27 0.42 -5.34
CA SER A 419 23.45 -0.79 -5.18
C SER A 419 22.10 -0.59 -5.85
N ILE A 420 21.83 -1.40 -6.87
CA ILE A 420 20.54 -1.49 -7.55
C ILE A 420 19.88 -2.76 -7.02
N ILE A 421 18.79 -2.58 -6.27
CA ILE A 421 18.11 -3.65 -5.55
C ILE A 421 16.61 -3.55 -5.84
N LEU A 422 16.00 -4.63 -6.30
CA LEU A 422 14.57 -4.70 -6.64
C LEU A 422 14.09 -6.15 -6.66
N ASP A 423 12.78 -6.33 -6.65
CA ASP A 423 12.16 -7.62 -6.86
C ASP A 423 12.55 -8.21 -8.22
N GLY A 424 12.80 -9.51 -8.20
CA GLY A 424 13.33 -10.26 -9.31
C GLY A 424 12.26 -10.70 -10.30
N GLU A 425 11.00 -10.86 -9.92
CA GLU A 425 9.98 -11.45 -10.79
C GLU A 425 8.96 -10.44 -11.37
N ASN A 426 8.77 -9.31 -10.69
CA ASN A 426 7.59 -8.45 -10.88
C ASN A 426 7.66 -7.62 -12.17
N ALA A 427 8.83 -7.07 -12.50
CA ALA A 427 8.94 -6.12 -13.60
C ALA A 427 8.64 -6.74 -14.98
N TRP A 428 9.05 -7.98 -15.21
CA TRP A 428 9.29 -8.47 -16.58
C TRP A 428 8.03 -8.76 -17.40
N GLU A 429 6.88 -8.98 -16.77
CA GLU A 429 5.60 -9.06 -17.50
C GLU A 429 5.16 -7.75 -18.14
N HIS A 430 5.66 -6.61 -17.63
CA HIS A 430 5.40 -5.29 -18.20
C HIS A 430 6.36 -4.95 -19.35
N TYR A 431 7.43 -5.71 -19.52
CA TYR A 431 8.37 -5.51 -20.62
C TYR A 431 7.97 -6.33 -21.85
N PRO A 432 8.16 -5.77 -23.07
CA PRO A 432 8.11 -6.54 -24.29
C PRO A 432 9.09 -7.73 -24.23
N ASN A 433 8.59 -8.91 -24.58
CA ASN A 433 9.38 -10.14 -24.61
C ASN A 433 10.19 -10.41 -23.32
N ASP A 434 9.55 -10.21 -22.16
CA ASP A 434 10.11 -10.58 -20.86
C ASP A 434 11.42 -9.87 -20.51
N GLY A 435 11.55 -8.61 -20.92
CA GLY A 435 12.73 -7.80 -20.62
C GLY A 435 14.02 -8.23 -21.34
N LYS A 436 13.99 -9.25 -22.20
CA LYS A 436 15.19 -9.83 -22.83
C LYS A 436 16.04 -8.79 -23.57
N GLU A 437 15.41 -7.88 -24.32
CA GLU A 437 16.16 -6.82 -25.03
C GLU A 437 16.92 -5.93 -24.04
N PHE A 438 16.27 -5.50 -22.96
CA PHE A 438 16.89 -4.68 -21.91
C PHE A 438 18.01 -5.43 -21.19
N LEU A 439 17.76 -6.65 -20.70
CA LEU A 439 18.75 -7.43 -19.95
C LEU A 439 19.99 -7.76 -20.78
N HIS A 440 19.81 -8.20 -22.03
CA HIS A 440 20.94 -8.46 -22.93
C HIS A 440 21.72 -7.19 -23.27
N ALA A 441 21.05 -6.06 -23.46
CA ALA A 441 21.71 -4.77 -23.71
C ALA A 441 22.50 -4.31 -22.48
N LEU A 442 21.89 -4.37 -21.29
CA LEU A 442 22.51 -4.00 -20.02
C LEU A 442 23.77 -4.84 -19.75
N TYR A 443 23.66 -6.16 -19.80
CA TYR A 443 24.79 -7.05 -19.51
C TYR A 443 25.91 -6.96 -20.56
N ARG A 444 25.57 -6.71 -21.83
CA ARG A 444 26.56 -6.41 -22.86
C ARG A 444 27.32 -5.12 -22.53
N ASN A 445 26.59 -4.04 -22.25
CA ASN A 445 27.18 -2.74 -21.93
C ASN A 445 28.04 -2.77 -20.66
N LEU A 446 27.62 -3.53 -19.64
CA LEU A 446 28.39 -3.74 -18.41
C LEU A 446 29.64 -4.60 -18.63
N SER A 447 29.62 -5.53 -19.60
CA SER A 447 30.80 -6.33 -19.96
C SER A 447 31.83 -5.51 -20.76
N ASP A 448 31.35 -4.59 -21.61
CA ASP A 448 32.20 -3.84 -22.56
C ASP A 448 32.85 -2.58 -21.95
N THR A 449 32.26 -2.01 -20.90
CA THR A 449 32.71 -0.73 -20.34
C THR A 449 33.94 -0.87 -19.43
N PRO A 450 34.96 0.00 -19.56
CA PRO A 450 36.14 -0.04 -18.69
C PRO A 450 35.95 0.72 -17.36
N THR A 451 34.92 1.55 -17.23
CA THR A 451 34.73 2.51 -16.12
C THR A 451 33.67 2.10 -15.09
N ILE A 452 32.83 1.12 -15.42
CA ILE A 452 31.78 0.59 -14.53
C ILE A 452 32.01 -0.91 -14.40
N ARG A 453 32.05 -1.43 -13.18
CA ARG A 453 32.25 -2.86 -12.95
C ARG A 453 31.20 -3.41 -12.00
N THR A 454 30.56 -4.49 -12.39
CA THR A 454 29.68 -5.21 -11.47
C THR A 454 30.51 -6.00 -10.46
N ILE A 455 30.01 -6.10 -9.23
CA ILE A 455 30.66 -6.81 -8.14
C ILE A 455 29.62 -7.31 -7.14
N THR A 456 29.88 -8.45 -6.49
CA THR A 456 29.06 -8.91 -5.37
C THR A 456 29.41 -8.11 -4.11
N VAL A 457 28.49 -8.02 -3.13
CA VAL A 457 28.75 -7.26 -1.90
C VAL A 457 29.89 -7.92 -1.12
N SER A 458 29.90 -9.26 -1.03
CA SER A 458 30.99 -10.00 -0.38
C SER A 458 32.35 -9.73 -1.03
N GLU A 459 32.45 -9.73 -2.36
CA GLU A 459 33.72 -9.41 -3.05
C GLU A 459 34.15 -7.95 -2.80
N PHE A 460 33.20 -7.00 -2.77
CA PHE A 460 33.51 -5.60 -2.49
C PHE A 460 34.07 -5.41 -1.08
N ILE A 461 33.43 -5.96 -0.05
CA ILE A 461 33.87 -5.80 1.35
C ILE A 461 35.15 -6.58 1.66
N ASP A 462 35.41 -7.68 0.96
CA ASP A 462 36.68 -8.42 1.07
C ASP A 462 37.85 -7.63 0.44
N ARG A 463 37.60 -6.93 -0.67
CA ARG A 463 38.59 -6.08 -1.34
C ARG A 463 38.80 -4.76 -0.60
N TYR A 464 37.74 -4.21 0.00
CA TYR A 464 37.70 -2.90 0.63
C TYR A 464 37.07 -3.00 2.04
N PRO A 465 37.80 -3.51 3.04
CA PRO A 465 37.25 -3.77 4.37
C PRO A 465 37.01 -2.51 5.21
N ASP A 466 37.70 -1.41 4.91
CA ASP A 466 37.57 -0.15 5.65
C ASP A 466 36.35 0.63 5.13
N GLN A 467 35.30 0.75 5.96
CA GLN A 467 34.05 1.44 5.63
C GLN A 467 33.64 2.44 6.70
N ARG A 468 32.77 3.38 6.34
CA ARG A 468 32.22 4.37 7.29
C ARG A 468 31.34 3.68 8.32
N ARG A 469 31.28 4.23 9.52
CA ARG A 469 30.44 3.68 10.60
C ARG A 469 29.15 4.47 10.73
N ILE A 470 28.05 3.78 10.94
CA ILE A 470 26.79 4.35 11.42
C ILE A 470 26.71 4.03 12.92
N GLU A 471 26.58 5.06 13.75
CA GLU A 471 26.48 4.89 15.20
C GLU A 471 25.14 4.30 15.63
N ARG A 472 24.06 4.73 14.96
CA ARG A 472 22.70 4.27 15.21
C ARG A 472 21.98 4.07 13.89
N LEU A 473 21.66 2.82 13.57
CA LEU A 473 20.84 2.49 12.41
C LEU A 473 19.37 2.87 12.66
N TRP A 474 18.81 3.66 11.77
CA TRP A 474 17.41 4.10 11.81
C TRP A 474 16.46 2.92 11.55
N PRO A 475 15.32 2.84 12.26
CA PRO A 475 14.28 1.85 11.97
C PRO A 475 13.47 2.26 10.73
N GLY A 476 13.50 1.47 9.66
CA GLY A 476 12.71 1.72 8.45
C GLY A 476 12.91 0.65 7.38
N SER A 477 12.33 0.85 6.20
CA SER A 477 12.29 -0.09 5.09
C SER A 477 13.11 0.37 3.88
N TRP A 478 13.18 -0.46 2.84
CA TRP A 478 13.92 -0.14 1.62
C TRP A 478 13.36 1.00 0.76
N PHE A 479 12.08 1.35 0.90
CA PHE A 479 11.43 2.44 0.16
C PHE A 479 10.83 3.53 1.07
N SER A 480 10.76 3.32 2.39
CA SER A 480 10.24 4.32 3.33
C SER A 480 11.16 4.49 4.55
N PRO A 481 11.15 5.67 5.19
CA PRO A 481 11.86 5.90 6.45
C PRO A 481 11.13 5.30 7.67
N ASP A 482 10.12 4.44 7.46
CA ASP A 482 9.20 3.96 8.50
C ASP A 482 8.76 2.50 8.24
N PHE A 483 7.70 2.06 8.95
CA PHE A 483 7.07 0.75 8.78
C PHE A 483 5.56 0.87 8.47
N ALA A 484 5.10 2.01 7.95
CA ALA A 484 3.67 2.33 7.86
C ALA A 484 2.85 1.29 7.08
N THR A 485 3.46 0.60 6.10
CA THR A 485 2.85 -0.49 5.30
C THR A 485 2.58 -1.78 6.07
N TRP A 486 3.07 -1.92 7.31
CA TRP A 486 2.83 -3.14 8.12
C TRP A 486 2.35 -2.86 9.54
N ILE A 487 2.27 -1.59 9.93
CA ILE A 487 1.83 -1.14 11.25
C ILE A 487 1.54 0.37 11.25
N GLY A 488 0.38 0.74 11.78
CA GLY A 488 -0.05 2.13 11.94
C GLY A 488 -1.55 2.32 11.75
N GLU A 489 -2.23 1.33 11.18
CA GLU A 489 -3.66 1.39 10.85
C GLU A 489 -4.52 0.41 11.68
N PRO A 490 -5.85 0.59 11.71
CA PRO A 490 -6.75 -0.23 12.52
C PRO A 490 -6.74 -1.73 12.15
N GLU A 491 -6.76 -2.08 10.85
CA GLU A 491 -6.68 -3.47 10.39
C GLU A 491 -5.38 -4.14 10.83
N GLU A 492 -4.24 -3.48 10.63
CA GLU A 492 -2.92 -3.97 11.00
C GLU A 492 -2.80 -4.14 12.53
N THR A 493 -3.25 -3.13 13.28
CA THR A 493 -3.30 -3.16 14.75
C THR A 493 -4.09 -4.38 15.23
N ARG A 494 -5.22 -4.67 14.60
CA ARG A 494 -6.02 -5.84 14.92
C ARG A 494 -5.31 -7.14 14.55
N ALA A 495 -4.67 -7.21 13.40
CA ALA A 495 -3.89 -8.36 12.97
C ALA A 495 -2.74 -8.69 13.95
N TRP A 496 -1.98 -7.67 14.37
CA TRP A 496 -0.89 -7.80 15.36
C TRP A 496 -1.40 -8.26 16.72
N ASN A 497 -2.55 -7.75 17.16
CA ASN A 497 -3.18 -8.20 18.40
C ASN A 497 -3.58 -9.68 18.34
N LEU A 498 -4.18 -10.14 17.22
CA LEU A 498 -4.51 -11.55 17.02
C LEU A 498 -3.25 -12.44 17.00
N LEU A 499 -2.21 -12.01 16.29
CA LEU A 499 -0.90 -12.68 16.26
C LEU A 499 -0.31 -12.81 17.68
N GLY A 500 -0.34 -11.72 18.45
CA GLY A 500 0.13 -11.64 19.83
C GLY A 500 -0.65 -12.56 20.77
N ASP A 501 -1.97 -12.62 20.65
CA ASP A 501 -2.82 -13.51 21.44
C ASP A 501 -2.49 -14.98 21.19
N VAL A 502 -2.37 -15.37 19.91
CA VAL A 502 -2.00 -16.73 19.52
C VAL A 502 -0.59 -17.08 20.00
N ARG A 503 0.38 -16.19 19.81
CA ARG A 503 1.76 -16.42 20.27
C ARG A 503 1.86 -16.53 21.78
N ASN A 504 1.10 -15.72 22.53
CA ASN A 504 1.01 -15.79 23.99
C ASN A 504 0.39 -17.11 24.49
N HIS A 505 -0.57 -17.66 23.75
CA HIS A 505 -1.12 -18.99 24.03
C HIS A 505 -0.07 -20.08 23.76
N LEU A 506 0.61 -20.04 22.61
CA LEU A 506 1.72 -20.95 22.29
C LEU A 506 2.85 -20.87 23.32
N ALA A 507 3.14 -19.68 23.85
CA ALA A 507 4.13 -19.41 24.89
C ALA A 507 3.90 -20.23 26.18
N LEU A 508 2.67 -20.73 26.41
CA LEU A 508 2.38 -21.63 27.52
C LEU A 508 3.08 -22.99 27.38
N TYR A 509 3.44 -23.39 26.17
CA TYR A 509 4.08 -24.68 25.85
C TYR A 509 5.61 -24.57 25.75
N ASP A 510 6.16 -23.64 24.95
CA ASP A 510 7.61 -23.56 24.66
C ASP A 510 8.39 -22.71 25.68
N MET A 511 7.88 -21.53 26.05
CA MET A 511 8.64 -20.58 26.87
C MET A 511 8.30 -20.66 28.37
N ARG A 512 7.01 -20.75 28.70
CA ARG A 512 6.51 -20.66 30.08
C ARG A 512 6.34 -22.03 30.74
N ASN A 513 6.35 -23.12 29.97
CA ASN A 513 6.21 -24.50 30.44
C ASN A 513 5.00 -24.71 31.39
N ARG A 514 3.87 -24.07 31.08
CA ARG A 514 2.59 -24.17 31.83
C ARG A 514 1.66 -25.24 31.27
N ARG A 515 1.89 -25.65 30.02
CA ARG A 515 1.23 -26.77 29.33
C ARG A 515 2.28 -27.65 28.68
N THR A 516 1.91 -28.87 28.30
CA THR A 516 2.81 -29.85 27.69
C THR A 516 2.17 -30.47 26.44
N THR A 517 2.97 -30.71 25.42
CA THR A 517 2.57 -31.44 24.20
C THR A 517 3.77 -32.26 23.70
N THR A 518 3.63 -33.02 22.62
CA THR A 518 4.76 -33.77 22.04
C THR A 518 5.69 -32.82 21.26
N PRO A 519 6.99 -33.11 21.14
CA PRO A 519 7.92 -32.28 20.37
C PRO A 519 7.45 -32.00 18.95
N GLU A 520 6.89 -33.00 18.27
CA GLU A 520 6.43 -32.89 16.88
C GLU A 520 5.23 -31.94 16.74
N ARG A 521 4.30 -31.96 17.71
CA ARG A 521 3.15 -31.05 17.72
C ARG A 521 3.58 -29.63 18.04
N LEU A 522 4.56 -29.47 18.94
CA LEU A 522 5.11 -28.16 19.29
C LEU A 522 5.86 -27.54 18.10
N GLU A 523 6.72 -28.32 17.44
CA GLU A 523 7.44 -27.90 16.25
C GLU A 523 6.48 -27.48 15.12
N ARG A 524 5.43 -28.28 14.89
CA ARG A 524 4.39 -27.92 13.91
C ARG A 524 3.64 -26.63 14.28
N ALA A 525 3.33 -26.43 15.56
CA ALA A 525 2.67 -25.21 16.02
C ALA A 525 3.58 -23.97 15.89
N LEU A 526 4.88 -24.11 16.17
CA LEU A 526 5.88 -23.07 15.95
C LEU A 526 6.06 -22.76 14.46
N ASP A 527 6.06 -23.78 13.59
CA ASP A 527 6.12 -23.59 12.13
C ASP A 527 4.98 -22.71 11.63
N TYR A 528 3.73 -23.01 12.01
CA TYR A 528 2.57 -22.17 11.65
C TYR A 528 2.65 -20.77 12.25
N MET A 529 3.15 -20.65 13.48
CA MET A 529 3.33 -19.36 14.14
C MET A 529 4.34 -18.49 13.38
N TYR A 530 5.47 -19.05 12.96
CA TYR A 530 6.47 -18.33 12.18
C TYR A 530 5.94 -17.94 10.81
N LEU A 531 5.20 -18.83 10.14
CA LEU A 531 4.57 -18.51 8.86
C LEU A 531 3.55 -17.37 8.97
N ALA A 532 2.80 -17.29 10.08
CA ALA A 532 1.89 -16.18 10.34
C ALA A 532 2.60 -14.85 10.65
N GLN A 533 3.92 -14.86 10.90
CA GLN A 533 4.71 -13.63 11.14
C GLN A 533 5.23 -12.98 9.85
N GLY A 534 4.97 -13.58 8.68
CA GLY A 534 5.41 -13.03 7.38
C GLY A 534 4.82 -11.65 7.08
N SER A 535 5.59 -10.81 6.40
CA SER A 535 5.19 -9.44 6.08
C SER A 535 4.03 -9.39 5.08
N ASP A 536 3.91 -10.38 4.21
CA ASP A 536 2.89 -10.43 3.16
C ASP A 536 1.46 -10.33 3.69
N TRP A 537 1.19 -10.80 4.91
CA TRP A 537 -0.13 -10.71 5.51
C TRP A 537 -0.50 -9.28 5.85
N PHE A 538 0.47 -8.54 6.40
CA PHE A 538 0.28 -7.17 6.88
C PHE A 538 0.32 -6.16 5.73
N TRP A 539 1.03 -6.48 4.64
CA TRP A 539 1.08 -5.65 3.44
C TRP A 539 -0.31 -5.32 2.87
N TRP A 540 -1.30 -6.21 3.01
CA TRP A 540 -2.64 -6.01 2.45
C TRP A 540 -3.69 -5.55 3.47
N PHE A 541 -3.27 -5.19 4.68
CA PHE A 541 -4.16 -4.66 5.71
C PHE A 541 -4.01 -3.15 5.78
N GLY A 542 -5.13 -2.43 5.71
CA GLY A 542 -5.15 -0.98 5.71
C GLY A 542 -5.67 -0.40 4.40
N ASP A 543 -5.64 0.92 4.30
CA ASP A 543 -6.10 1.69 3.13
C ASP A 543 -4.98 1.96 2.11
N ASP A 544 -3.72 1.67 2.45
CA ASP A 544 -2.55 2.05 1.66
C ASP A 544 -2.22 1.07 0.52
N GLN A 545 -2.66 -0.19 0.61
CA GLN A 545 -2.45 -1.24 -0.40
C GLN A 545 -3.76 -1.95 -0.79
N ASP A 546 -3.83 -2.45 -2.02
CA ASP A 546 -4.96 -3.25 -2.53
C ASP A 546 -4.42 -4.38 -3.43
N SER A 547 -4.64 -5.63 -3.03
CA SER A 547 -4.28 -6.81 -3.85
C SER A 547 -5.32 -7.14 -4.92
N GLY A 548 -6.46 -6.47 -4.88
CA GLY A 548 -7.69 -6.78 -5.59
C GLY A 548 -8.49 -7.93 -4.97
N GLN A 549 -7.96 -8.61 -3.95
CA GLN A 549 -8.54 -9.79 -3.26
C GLN A 549 -8.10 -9.87 -1.79
N ASP A 550 -8.11 -8.77 -1.05
CA ASP A 550 -7.53 -8.71 0.30
C ASP A 550 -8.21 -9.68 1.28
N GLU A 551 -9.47 -10.03 1.05
CA GLU A 551 -10.20 -11.03 1.84
C GLU A 551 -9.51 -12.40 1.82
N TYR A 552 -8.82 -12.75 0.73
CA TYR A 552 -8.03 -13.98 0.65
C TYR A 552 -6.84 -13.96 1.62
N PHE A 553 -6.13 -12.83 1.71
CA PHE A 553 -4.96 -12.71 2.58
C PHE A 553 -5.38 -12.70 4.05
N ASP A 554 -6.48 -12.04 4.41
CA ASP A 554 -7.09 -12.12 5.74
C ASP A 554 -7.44 -13.56 6.12
N GLU A 555 -8.15 -14.28 5.25
CA GLU A 555 -8.51 -15.68 5.52
C GLU A 555 -7.28 -16.57 5.69
N ALA A 556 -6.31 -16.47 4.77
CA ALA A 556 -5.08 -17.26 4.81
C ALA A 556 -4.28 -17.00 6.10
N PHE A 557 -4.12 -15.74 6.50
CA PHE A 557 -3.48 -15.36 7.76
C PHE A 557 -4.21 -15.95 8.97
N ARG A 558 -5.53 -15.77 9.06
CA ARG A 558 -6.33 -16.32 10.17
C ARG A 558 -6.30 -17.85 10.20
N GLU A 559 -6.25 -18.53 9.06
CA GLU A 559 -6.10 -19.99 9.01
C GLU A 559 -4.73 -20.47 9.54
N LEU A 560 -3.64 -19.74 9.28
CA LEU A 560 -2.35 -20.02 9.92
C LEU A 560 -2.44 -19.92 11.44
N LEU A 561 -3.09 -18.88 11.96
CA LEU A 561 -3.32 -18.73 13.41
C LEU A 561 -4.16 -19.87 13.98
N LYS A 562 -5.23 -20.30 13.30
CA LYS A 562 -6.04 -21.45 13.71
C LYS A 562 -5.25 -22.75 13.67
N ASN A 563 -4.34 -22.92 12.71
CA ASN A 563 -3.50 -24.10 12.59
C ASN A 563 -2.55 -24.29 13.79
N VAL A 564 -2.13 -23.21 14.46
CA VAL A 564 -1.40 -23.30 15.74
C VAL A 564 -2.24 -24.06 16.78
N TYR A 565 -3.51 -23.70 16.96
CA TYR A 565 -4.41 -24.39 17.89
C TYR A 565 -4.71 -25.83 17.47
N ARG A 566 -4.95 -26.08 16.17
CA ARG A 566 -5.17 -27.44 15.64
C ARG A 566 -3.96 -28.35 15.89
N ALA A 567 -2.76 -27.85 15.65
CA ALA A 567 -1.51 -28.59 15.90
C ALA A 567 -1.36 -28.99 17.37
N LEU A 568 -1.67 -28.07 18.30
CA LEU A 568 -1.67 -28.31 19.74
C LEU A 568 -2.83 -29.21 20.22
N GLY A 569 -3.94 -29.25 19.48
CA GLY A 569 -5.18 -29.92 19.88
C GLY A 569 -6.03 -29.11 20.85
N ASP A 570 -5.87 -27.78 20.85
CA ASP A 570 -6.62 -26.85 21.68
C ASP A 570 -7.86 -26.32 20.91
N PRO A 571 -8.91 -25.85 21.62
CA PRO A 571 -10.06 -25.20 20.98
C PRO A 571 -9.65 -23.88 20.34
N ILE A 572 -10.16 -23.62 19.13
CA ILE A 572 -9.90 -22.38 18.38
C ILE A 572 -10.72 -21.23 18.98
N PRO A 573 -10.10 -20.09 19.34
CA PRO A 573 -10.82 -18.91 19.79
C PRO A 573 -11.76 -18.36 18.72
N VAL A 574 -12.97 -17.93 19.13
CA VAL A 574 -13.98 -17.36 18.23
C VAL A 574 -13.51 -16.06 17.57
N SER A 575 -12.58 -15.32 18.17
CA SER A 575 -11.98 -14.11 17.59
C SER A 575 -11.28 -14.38 16.24
N LEU A 576 -10.71 -15.57 16.03
CA LEU A 576 -10.08 -15.96 14.76
C LEU A 576 -11.09 -16.26 13.64
N SER A 577 -12.38 -16.33 13.97
CA SER A 577 -13.45 -16.44 12.97
C SER A 577 -13.93 -15.08 12.48
N VAL A 578 -13.52 -13.97 13.10
CA VAL A 578 -13.90 -12.62 12.69
C VAL A 578 -12.88 -12.10 11.67
N PRO A 579 -13.29 -11.74 10.44
CA PRO A 579 -12.42 -11.12 9.43
C PRO A 579 -11.74 -9.87 9.96
N ILE A 580 -10.45 -9.69 9.67
CA ILE A 580 -9.69 -8.48 10.04
C ILE A 580 -10.19 -7.32 9.19
N ILE A 581 -10.19 -7.53 7.87
CA ILE A 581 -10.73 -6.60 6.88
C ILE A 581 -12.26 -6.58 7.03
N PRO A 582 -12.87 -5.40 7.25
CA PRO A 582 -14.31 -5.28 7.34
C PRO A 582 -15.01 -5.75 6.05
N GLU A 583 -16.20 -6.36 6.19
CA GLU A 583 -17.00 -6.68 5.01
C GLU A 583 -17.40 -5.41 4.26
N ARG A 584 -17.32 -5.45 2.92
CA ARG A 584 -17.74 -4.32 2.09
C ARG A 584 -19.23 -4.03 2.32
N PRO A 585 -19.61 -2.75 2.50
CA PRO A 585 -21.00 -2.38 2.72
C PRO A 585 -21.85 -2.68 1.49
N ALA A 586 -23.10 -3.07 1.70
CA ALA A 586 -24.05 -3.18 0.61
C ALA A 586 -24.40 -1.78 0.10
N PRO A 587 -24.40 -1.53 -1.22
CA PRO A 587 -24.88 -0.26 -1.76
C PRO A 587 -26.42 -0.16 -1.55
N PRO A 588 -26.95 1.00 -1.13
CA PRO A 588 -28.38 1.18 -1.01
C PRO A 588 -29.06 1.22 -2.38
N ASP A 589 -30.29 0.69 -2.47
CA ASP A 589 -31.14 0.87 -3.66
C ASP A 589 -31.46 2.36 -3.89
N ARG A 590 -31.55 3.13 -2.80
CA ARG A 590 -31.67 4.59 -2.81
C ARG A 590 -31.07 5.18 -1.55
N ARG A 591 -30.32 6.27 -1.67
CA ARG A 591 -29.84 7.08 -0.53
C ARG A 591 -30.94 8.01 -0.01
N PRO A 592 -30.93 8.42 1.28
CA PRO A 592 -31.82 9.48 1.76
C PRO A 592 -31.61 10.77 0.96
N THR A 593 -32.69 11.49 0.64
CA THR A 593 -32.65 12.70 -0.20
C THR A 593 -32.85 13.99 0.57
N ALA A 594 -33.40 13.93 1.79
CA ALA A 594 -33.60 15.08 2.67
C ALA A 594 -33.80 14.62 4.13
N LEU A 595 -33.67 15.57 5.07
CA LEU A 595 -34.14 15.39 6.44
C LEU A 595 -35.68 15.28 6.46
N PHE A 596 -36.24 14.39 7.28
CA PHE A 596 -37.68 14.21 7.40
C PHE A 596 -38.09 13.67 8.78
N THR A 597 -39.28 14.07 9.23
CA THR A 597 -39.88 13.61 10.49
C THR A 597 -41.16 12.83 10.20
N PRO A 598 -41.13 11.49 10.24
CA PRO A 598 -42.30 10.63 9.99
C PRO A 598 -43.21 10.54 11.23
N ALA A 599 -44.48 10.22 11.03
CA ALA A 599 -45.35 9.79 12.13
C ALA A 599 -45.03 8.33 12.51
N ILE A 600 -44.61 8.07 13.75
CA ILE A 600 -44.28 6.72 14.22
C ILE A 600 -45.55 6.00 14.71
N ASP A 601 -46.36 5.49 13.78
CA ASP A 601 -47.64 4.81 14.06
C ASP A 601 -47.78 3.42 13.42
N GLY A 602 -46.76 2.98 12.68
CA GLY A 602 -46.68 1.72 11.95
C GLY A 602 -47.15 1.82 10.50
N VAL A 603 -47.59 3.00 10.03
CA VAL A 603 -48.11 3.22 8.69
C VAL A 603 -47.16 4.14 7.92
N ARG A 604 -46.64 3.63 6.79
CA ARG A 604 -45.81 4.43 5.87
C ARG A 604 -46.57 5.67 5.38
N ASP A 605 -46.13 6.84 5.80
CA ASP A 605 -46.59 8.15 5.32
C ASP A 605 -45.72 8.71 4.17
N ASP A 606 -46.09 9.90 3.67
CA ASP A 606 -45.41 10.58 2.57
C ASP A 606 -43.99 11.06 2.96
N ALA A 607 -43.66 11.21 4.24
CA ALA A 607 -42.34 11.66 4.68
C ALA A 607 -41.24 10.66 4.29
N TRP A 608 -41.58 9.36 4.31
CA TRP A 608 -40.69 8.26 3.88
C TRP A 608 -40.33 8.30 2.38
N GLU A 609 -40.93 9.17 1.58
CA GLU A 609 -40.47 9.42 0.21
C GLU A 609 -39.04 9.98 0.18
N ASN A 610 -38.59 10.64 1.25
CA ASN A 610 -37.22 11.16 1.40
C ASN A 610 -36.20 10.14 1.93
N ALA A 611 -36.65 8.95 2.34
CA ALA A 611 -35.80 7.95 3.00
C ALA A 611 -34.87 7.21 2.04
N GLY A 612 -33.70 6.82 2.53
CA GLY A 612 -32.92 5.76 1.89
C GLY A 612 -33.61 4.41 2.09
N TYR A 613 -33.33 3.42 1.24
CA TYR A 613 -33.82 2.07 1.47
C TYR A 613 -32.95 0.97 0.83
N TYR A 614 -33.09 -0.23 1.40
CA TYR A 614 -32.59 -1.49 0.88
C TYR A 614 -33.77 -2.44 0.65
N ARG A 615 -33.82 -3.09 -0.50
CA ARG A 615 -34.79 -4.14 -0.82
C ARG A 615 -34.14 -5.50 -0.63
N ASN A 616 -34.92 -6.44 -0.10
CA ASN A 616 -34.55 -7.84 -0.08
C ASN A 616 -34.76 -8.43 -1.47
N VAL A 617 -33.79 -8.22 -2.37
CA VAL A 617 -33.75 -8.87 -3.68
C VAL A 617 -33.20 -10.28 -3.47
N GLY A 618 -34.09 -11.19 -3.03
CA GLY A 618 -33.84 -12.61 -3.23
C GLY A 618 -33.49 -12.81 -4.72
N GLY A 619 -32.49 -13.65 -5.02
CA GLY A 619 -32.13 -13.96 -6.40
C GLY A 619 -33.34 -14.48 -7.21
N VAL A 620 -33.11 -14.91 -8.46
CA VAL A 620 -34.16 -15.30 -9.45
C VAL A 620 -35.15 -16.41 -8.97
N GLN A 621 -35.00 -16.92 -7.74
CA GLN A 621 -36.02 -17.65 -6.99
C GLN A 621 -36.10 -17.10 -5.55
N ALA A 622 -37.13 -16.31 -5.22
CA ALA A 622 -37.47 -16.00 -3.83
C ALA A 622 -37.63 -17.31 -3.04
N ARG A 623 -36.87 -17.48 -1.96
CA ARG A 623 -36.93 -18.70 -1.14
C ARG A 623 -38.09 -18.54 -0.14
N ALA A 624 -38.61 -19.66 0.37
CA ALA A 624 -39.63 -19.65 1.43
C ALA A 624 -39.16 -19.03 2.77
N ALA A 625 -37.92 -18.52 2.84
CA ALA A 625 -37.26 -17.96 4.02
C ALA A 625 -37.14 -16.42 3.99
N ASP A 626 -37.53 -15.76 2.89
CA ASP A 626 -37.40 -14.29 2.74
C ASP A 626 -38.57 -13.61 3.49
N VAL A 627 -38.34 -13.24 4.75
CA VAL A 627 -39.31 -12.65 5.69
C VAL A 627 -39.37 -11.13 5.54
N LEU A 628 -38.24 -10.45 5.38
CA LEU A 628 -38.12 -9.00 5.19
C LEU A 628 -38.32 -8.65 3.71
N SER A 629 -38.95 -7.51 3.43
CA SER A 629 -39.10 -6.99 2.06
C SER A 629 -38.24 -5.75 1.81
N THR A 630 -38.31 -4.77 2.72
CA THR A 630 -37.63 -3.48 2.57
C THR A 630 -37.23 -2.95 3.94
N VAL A 631 -36.05 -2.34 4.03
CA VAL A 631 -35.65 -1.53 5.19
C VAL A 631 -35.38 -0.11 4.71
N SER A 632 -36.23 0.83 5.12
CA SER A 632 -36.05 2.27 4.85
C SER A 632 -35.45 2.98 6.06
N TYR A 633 -34.68 4.05 5.83
CA TYR A 633 -33.97 4.77 6.89
C TYR A 633 -33.74 6.25 6.55
N GLY A 634 -33.50 7.08 7.57
CA GLY A 634 -33.08 8.46 7.42
C GLY A 634 -33.07 9.24 8.74
N PHE A 635 -32.96 10.56 8.65
CA PHE A 635 -32.76 11.43 9.82
C PHE A 635 -33.71 12.62 9.82
N ASP A 636 -34.02 13.13 11.01
CA ASP A 636 -34.30 14.55 11.22
C ASP A 636 -33.23 15.18 12.13
N THR A 637 -33.49 16.38 12.64
CA THR A 637 -32.55 17.11 13.52
C THR A 637 -32.38 16.46 14.89
N GLU A 638 -33.24 15.52 15.28
CA GLU A 638 -33.25 14.95 16.63
C GLU A 638 -33.11 13.42 16.67
N SER A 639 -33.45 12.70 15.58
CA SER A 639 -33.58 11.25 15.58
C SER A 639 -33.12 10.57 14.28
N PHE A 640 -32.68 9.32 14.42
CA PHE A 640 -32.51 8.36 13.33
C PHE A 640 -33.76 7.48 13.22
N HIS A 641 -34.35 7.41 12.03
CA HIS A 641 -35.62 6.71 11.77
C HIS A 641 -35.39 5.47 10.91
N MET A 642 -36.09 4.37 11.21
CA MET A 642 -36.12 3.15 10.40
C MET A 642 -37.54 2.63 10.20
N LEU A 643 -37.87 2.18 8.99
CA LEU A 643 -39.11 1.46 8.66
C LEU A 643 -38.74 0.09 8.10
N ILE A 644 -39.15 -0.97 8.81
CA ILE A 644 -38.87 -2.36 8.46
C ILE A 644 -40.16 -2.99 7.95
N GLU A 645 -40.18 -3.36 6.68
CA GLU A 645 -41.34 -3.98 6.00
C GLU A 645 -41.12 -5.48 5.79
N SER A 646 -42.21 -6.25 5.85
CA SER A 646 -42.18 -7.71 5.79
C SER A 646 -43.04 -8.31 4.67
N SER A 647 -42.49 -9.35 4.04
CA SER A 647 -43.12 -10.25 3.07
C SER A 647 -44.10 -11.24 3.71
N VAL A 648 -44.19 -11.30 5.05
CA VAL A 648 -45.20 -12.05 5.81
C VAL A 648 -45.81 -11.15 6.90
N PRO A 649 -46.93 -11.54 7.54
CA PRO A 649 -47.41 -10.81 8.71
C PRO A 649 -46.33 -10.78 9.80
N LEU A 650 -45.96 -9.60 10.28
CA LEU A 650 -44.88 -9.42 11.26
C LEU A 650 -45.16 -10.22 12.54
N GLN A 651 -46.43 -10.31 12.93
CA GLN A 651 -46.85 -11.13 14.07
C GLN A 651 -46.45 -12.61 13.91
N GLN A 652 -46.44 -13.15 12.69
CA GLN A 652 -45.99 -14.51 12.41
C GLN A 652 -44.49 -14.65 12.64
N ALA A 653 -43.67 -13.74 12.09
CA ALA A 653 -42.22 -13.72 12.30
C ALA A 653 -41.87 -13.61 13.80
N LEU A 654 -42.54 -12.70 14.53
CA LEU A 654 -42.37 -12.53 15.98
C LEU A 654 -42.96 -13.69 16.82
N THR A 655 -43.70 -14.61 16.21
CA THR A 655 -44.14 -15.86 16.87
C THR A 655 -43.05 -16.91 16.84
N GLN A 656 -42.35 -16.98 15.72
CA GLN A 656 -41.33 -17.98 15.43
C GLN A 656 -39.96 -17.54 15.95
N GLY A 657 -39.77 -16.23 16.19
CA GLY A 657 -38.51 -15.64 16.58
C GLY A 657 -38.61 -14.16 16.96
N ALA A 658 -37.60 -13.38 16.59
CA ALA A 658 -37.51 -11.93 16.80
C ALA A 658 -36.89 -11.24 15.58
N VAL A 659 -37.09 -9.92 15.48
CA VAL A 659 -36.36 -9.06 14.53
C VAL A 659 -35.33 -8.26 15.31
N HIS A 660 -34.08 -8.35 14.90
CA HIS A 660 -32.95 -7.71 15.56
C HIS A 660 -32.39 -6.60 14.65
N VAL A 661 -32.18 -5.41 15.20
CA VAL A 661 -31.48 -4.32 14.50
C VAL A 661 -30.17 -4.07 15.22
N TYR A 662 -29.05 -4.17 14.52
CA TYR A 662 -27.73 -3.84 15.04
C TYR A 662 -27.27 -2.54 14.42
N ILE A 663 -26.67 -1.65 15.22
CA ILE A 663 -26.15 -0.36 14.76
C ILE A 663 -24.77 -0.09 15.38
N GLY A 664 -23.79 0.26 14.55
CA GLY A 664 -22.44 0.68 14.92
C GLY A 664 -22.20 2.11 14.43
N TYR A 665 -21.34 2.86 15.14
CA TYR A 665 -21.05 4.25 14.85
C TYR A 665 -19.70 4.70 15.44
N PRO A 666 -19.06 5.76 14.91
CA PRO A 666 -17.79 6.30 15.40
C PRO A 666 -17.79 6.65 16.89
N GLY A 667 -16.63 6.52 17.54
CA GLY A 667 -16.47 6.89 18.95
C GLY A 667 -17.17 5.96 19.96
N GLN A 668 -17.72 4.82 19.51
CA GLN A 668 -18.33 3.83 20.39
C GLN A 668 -17.34 3.24 21.41
N ILE A 669 -17.78 3.11 22.67
CA ILE A 669 -16.93 2.66 23.78
C ILE A 669 -16.70 1.13 23.77
N ALA A 670 -17.66 0.38 23.25
CA ALA A 670 -17.64 -1.08 23.12
C ALA A 670 -18.54 -1.50 21.96
N GLY A 671 -18.23 -2.64 21.34
CA GLY A 671 -19.00 -3.19 20.23
C GLY A 671 -19.03 -4.73 20.25
N ARG A 672 -19.94 -5.31 19.47
CA ARG A 672 -20.07 -6.75 19.26
C ARG A 672 -20.21 -7.07 17.76
N PRO A 673 -19.41 -8.00 17.20
CA PRO A 673 -19.47 -8.35 15.78
C PRO A 673 -20.38 -9.55 15.46
N PHE A 674 -21.08 -10.08 16.47
CA PHE A 674 -21.91 -11.28 16.33
C PHE A 674 -23.37 -11.00 16.63
N ALA A 675 -24.25 -11.64 15.87
CA ALA A 675 -25.67 -11.66 16.13
C ALA A 675 -25.98 -12.46 17.40
N GLU A 676 -26.93 -11.98 18.21
CA GLU A 676 -27.58 -12.72 19.28
C GLU A 676 -28.47 -13.84 18.69
N ALA A 677 -27.83 -14.89 18.19
CA ALA A 677 -28.46 -16.05 17.57
C ALA A 677 -27.58 -17.30 17.71
N PRO A 678 -28.16 -18.52 17.67
CA PRO A 678 -27.38 -19.74 17.57
C PRO A 678 -26.42 -19.70 16.36
N GLY A 679 -25.16 -20.13 16.57
CA GLY A 679 -24.16 -20.25 15.52
C GLY A 679 -23.19 -19.06 15.36
N ASN A 680 -23.28 -18.02 16.20
CA ASN A 680 -22.39 -16.85 16.18
C ASN A 680 -22.21 -16.27 14.76
N ARG A 681 -23.33 -16.00 14.07
CA ARG A 681 -23.29 -15.36 12.75
C ARG A 681 -22.68 -13.96 12.87
N LEU A 682 -21.69 -13.67 12.04
CA LEU A 682 -21.11 -12.33 11.89
C LEU A 682 -22.13 -11.36 11.30
N ILE A 683 -22.11 -10.11 11.77
CA ILE A 683 -22.97 -9.03 11.27
C ILE A 683 -22.26 -8.07 10.31
N GLY A 684 -20.93 -8.19 10.18
CA GLY A 684 -20.12 -7.39 9.25
C GLY A 684 -19.47 -6.13 9.86
N PHE A 685 -19.83 -5.75 11.09
CA PHE A 685 -19.26 -4.59 11.80
C PHE A 685 -19.40 -4.76 13.33
N ASP A 686 -18.70 -3.95 14.13
CA ASP A 686 -18.89 -3.91 15.58
C ASP A 686 -20.12 -3.06 15.94
N ALA A 687 -21.20 -3.71 16.38
CA ALA A 687 -22.41 -3.02 16.79
C ALA A 687 -22.32 -2.56 18.25
N ALA A 688 -22.55 -1.27 18.49
CA ALA A 688 -22.67 -0.70 19.83
C ALA A 688 -24.11 -0.69 20.35
N LEU A 689 -25.09 -0.62 19.45
CA LEU A 689 -26.51 -0.66 19.78
C LEU A 689 -27.18 -1.89 19.15
N TYR A 690 -28.15 -2.42 19.88
CA TYR A 690 -28.95 -3.57 19.49
C TYR A 690 -30.39 -3.31 19.88
N LEU A 691 -31.31 -3.35 18.91
CA LEU A 691 -32.75 -3.33 19.17
C LEU A 691 -33.31 -4.74 19.04
N ASP A 692 -33.90 -5.23 20.13
CA ASP A 692 -34.69 -6.47 20.16
C ASP A 692 -36.17 -6.12 19.91
N ILE A 693 -36.67 -6.48 18.72
CA ILE A 693 -38.08 -6.33 18.35
C ILE A 693 -38.74 -7.69 18.50
N SER A 694 -39.58 -7.80 19.52
CA SER A 694 -40.26 -9.05 19.89
C SER A 694 -41.72 -8.78 20.23
N ARG A 695 -42.46 -9.83 20.61
CA ARG A 695 -43.87 -9.70 21.06
C ARG A 695 -44.03 -8.82 22.31
N SER A 696 -42.97 -8.61 23.07
CA SER A 696 -42.97 -7.73 24.25
C SER A 696 -42.77 -6.25 23.92
N GLY A 697 -42.48 -5.91 22.66
CA GLY A 697 -42.19 -4.55 22.21
C GLY A 697 -40.77 -4.42 21.67
N VAL A 698 -40.24 -3.19 21.73
CA VAL A 698 -38.87 -2.85 21.30
C VAL A 698 -38.03 -2.53 22.54
N GLU A 699 -36.92 -3.23 22.71
CA GLU A 699 -35.92 -2.95 23.75
C GLU A 699 -34.60 -2.53 23.11
N LEU A 700 -34.07 -1.36 23.50
CA LEU A 700 -32.72 -0.94 23.11
C LEU A 700 -31.70 -1.48 24.13
N ARG A 701 -30.62 -2.06 23.63
CA ARG A 701 -29.47 -2.50 24.40
C ARG A 701 -28.19 -1.91 23.84
N ARG A 702 -27.19 -1.80 24.72
CA ARG A 702 -25.86 -1.29 24.42
C ARG A 702 -24.80 -2.34 24.74
N ALA A 703 -23.77 -2.42 23.90
CA ALA A 703 -22.63 -3.29 24.15
C ALA A 703 -21.83 -2.80 25.37
N ALA A 704 -21.45 -3.72 26.24
CA ALA A 704 -20.53 -3.49 27.36
C ALA A 704 -19.12 -3.97 27.01
N ARG A 705 -18.10 -3.43 27.71
CA ARG A 705 -16.68 -3.77 27.48
C ARG A 705 -16.32 -5.24 27.74
N ASP A 706 -17.15 -5.95 28.53
CA ASP A 706 -17.00 -7.39 28.75
C ASP A 706 -17.62 -8.24 27.64
N GLY A 707 -18.10 -7.59 26.58
CA GLY A 707 -18.76 -8.23 25.46
C GLY A 707 -20.15 -8.74 25.81
N THR A 708 -20.89 -8.14 26.74
CA THR A 708 -22.31 -8.44 26.98
C THR A 708 -23.22 -7.33 26.47
N TRP A 709 -24.51 -7.62 26.24
CA TRP A 709 -25.52 -6.60 25.97
C TRP A 709 -26.21 -6.18 27.27
N VAL A 710 -26.30 -4.87 27.51
CA VAL A 710 -26.97 -4.28 28.68
C VAL A 710 -28.11 -3.40 28.22
N THR A 711 -29.28 -3.47 28.87
CA THR A 711 -30.43 -2.61 28.56
C THR A 711 -30.08 -1.12 28.66
N ASP A 712 -30.37 -0.35 27.62
CA ASP A 712 -30.20 1.10 27.58
C ASP A 712 -31.51 1.78 28.05
N PRO A 713 -31.46 2.78 28.94
CA PRO A 713 -32.66 3.46 29.43
C PRO A 713 -33.33 4.37 28.39
N THR A 714 -32.68 4.63 27.25
CA THR A 714 -33.21 5.49 26.20
C THR A 714 -34.45 4.88 25.57
N ARG A 715 -35.53 5.67 25.51
CA ARG A 715 -36.80 5.21 24.93
C ARG A 715 -36.77 5.36 23.42
N VAL A 716 -36.94 4.24 22.71
CA VAL A 716 -37.18 4.20 21.26
C VAL A 716 -38.68 4.33 21.01
N ALA A 717 -39.09 5.25 20.13
CA ALA A 717 -40.48 5.30 19.68
C ALA A 717 -40.69 4.20 18.63
N ALA A 718 -41.79 3.46 18.74
CA ALA A 718 -42.09 2.36 17.83
C ALA A 718 -43.59 2.29 17.49
N GLY A 719 -43.89 2.10 16.20
CA GLY A 719 -45.24 1.92 15.66
C GLY A 719 -45.35 0.58 14.94
N PHE A 720 -46.42 -0.19 15.18
CA PHE A 720 -46.59 -1.54 14.63
C PHE A 720 -47.85 -1.64 13.76
N ALA A 721 -47.68 -2.16 12.54
CA ALA A 721 -48.77 -2.60 11.67
C ALA A 721 -48.64 -4.09 11.32
N ASP A 722 -49.58 -4.63 10.54
CA ASP A 722 -49.61 -6.05 10.17
C ASP A 722 -48.30 -6.52 9.51
N ARG A 723 -47.65 -5.65 8.72
CA ARG A 723 -46.47 -5.99 7.90
C ARG A 723 -45.34 -4.97 7.97
N ALA A 724 -45.37 -4.08 8.94
CA ALA A 724 -44.39 -3.02 9.10
C ALA A 724 -44.16 -2.68 10.57
N VAL A 725 -42.94 -2.27 10.89
CA VAL A 725 -42.60 -1.59 12.14
C VAL A 725 -41.78 -0.34 11.83
N GLU A 726 -42.21 0.78 12.40
CA GLU A 726 -41.48 2.05 12.37
C GLU A 726 -40.76 2.25 13.70
N LEU A 727 -39.52 2.74 13.64
CA LEU A 727 -38.64 2.97 14.77
C LEU A 727 -38.07 4.38 14.67
N SER A 728 -37.99 5.08 15.80
CA SER A 728 -37.28 6.34 15.93
C SER A 728 -36.36 6.29 17.14
N VAL A 729 -35.07 6.34 16.88
CA VAL A 729 -33.99 6.30 17.88
C VAL A 729 -33.44 7.72 18.03
N PRO A 730 -33.54 8.34 19.22
CA PRO A 730 -32.99 9.68 19.45
C PRO A 730 -31.48 9.73 19.18
N LEU A 731 -30.99 10.79 18.53
CA LEU A 731 -29.55 10.97 18.26
C LEU A 731 -28.70 10.99 19.53
N SER A 732 -29.28 11.42 20.66
CA SER A 732 -28.63 11.33 21.99
C SER A 732 -28.31 9.90 22.44
N ALA A 733 -28.95 8.86 21.87
CA ALA A 733 -28.61 7.46 22.13
C ALA A 733 -27.23 7.08 21.57
N PHE A 734 -26.71 7.83 20.61
CA PHE A 734 -25.44 7.55 19.95
C PHE A 734 -24.27 8.29 20.61
N GLY A 735 -24.51 9.11 21.64
CA GLY A 735 -23.48 9.95 22.24
C GLY A 735 -23.25 11.22 21.41
N ASP A 736 -21.99 11.60 21.24
CA ASP A 736 -21.60 12.79 20.49
C ASP A 736 -21.42 12.43 19.00
N LEU A 737 -22.52 12.38 18.25
CA LEU A 737 -22.48 12.27 16.79
C LEU A 737 -22.35 13.65 16.13
N GLU A 738 -21.57 13.72 15.06
CA GLU A 738 -21.36 14.90 14.23
C GLU A 738 -21.80 14.67 12.78
N ALA A 739 -22.09 15.76 12.05
CA ALA A 739 -22.42 15.67 10.63
C ALA A 739 -21.26 15.04 9.83
N GLY A 740 -21.56 13.97 9.11
CA GLY A 740 -20.59 13.13 8.40
C GLY A 740 -20.33 11.79 9.08
N ASP A 741 -20.62 11.64 10.39
CA ASP A 741 -20.43 10.37 11.08
C ASP A 741 -21.24 9.25 10.43
N GLU A 742 -20.57 8.12 10.19
CA GLU A 742 -21.17 6.98 9.53
C GLU A 742 -21.91 6.08 10.55
N LEU A 743 -23.14 5.71 10.24
CA LEU A 743 -23.86 4.66 10.94
C LEU A 743 -23.88 3.41 10.06
N SER A 744 -23.34 2.33 10.58
CA SER A 744 -23.47 0.98 10.01
C SER A 744 -24.63 0.25 10.67
N PHE A 745 -25.47 -0.45 9.90
CA PHE A 745 -26.59 -1.21 10.45
C PHE A 745 -26.90 -2.49 9.69
N VAL A 746 -27.52 -3.46 10.38
CA VAL A 746 -28.13 -4.63 9.74
C VAL A 746 -29.41 -5.03 10.49
N VAL A 747 -30.41 -5.48 9.74
CA VAL A 747 -31.68 -6.01 10.26
C VAL A 747 -31.72 -7.51 10.02
N LEU A 748 -31.86 -8.30 11.09
CA LEU A 748 -31.87 -9.76 11.05
C LEU A 748 -33.20 -10.33 11.54
N VAL A 749 -33.65 -11.41 10.90
CA VAL A 749 -34.73 -12.25 11.44
C VAL A 749 -34.10 -13.48 12.08
N VAL A 750 -34.35 -13.66 13.37
CA VAL A 750 -33.72 -14.70 14.19
C VAL A 750 -34.76 -15.68 14.70
N GLU A 751 -34.57 -16.97 14.39
CA GLU A 751 -35.37 -18.08 14.89
C GLU A 751 -34.51 -19.02 15.77
N PRO A 752 -35.11 -19.98 16.51
CA PRO A 752 -34.36 -20.95 17.32
C PRO A 752 -33.31 -21.77 16.57
N ALA A 753 -33.44 -21.89 15.24
CA ALA A 753 -32.47 -22.58 14.39
C ALA A 753 -31.28 -21.70 13.96
N GLY A 754 -31.35 -20.38 14.15
CA GLY A 754 -30.36 -19.40 13.71
C GLY A 754 -30.99 -18.21 12.99
N VAL A 755 -30.13 -17.43 12.32
CA VAL A 755 -30.58 -16.28 11.51
C VAL A 755 -31.15 -16.79 10.17
N VAL A 756 -32.40 -16.47 9.89
CA VAL A 756 -33.13 -16.98 8.71
C VAL A 756 -33.24 -15.96 7.58
N ASP A 757 -33.13 -14.66 7.87
CA ASP A 757 -33.17 -13.58 6.87
C ASP A 757 -32.36 -12.37 7.35
N ALA A 758 -31.87 -11.55 6.41
CA ALA A 758 -31.06 -10.36 6.68
C ALA A 758 -31.23 -9.28 5.61
N VAL A 759 -31.33 -8.03 6.02
CA VAL A 759 -31.29 -6.85 5.13
C VAL A 759 -30.32 -5.82 5.70
N PRO A 760 -29.37 -5.29 4.90
CA PRO A 760 -29.17 -5.56 3.45
C PRO A 760 -28.68 -6.98 3.13
N THR A 761 -28.87 -7.39 1.87
CA THR A 761 -28.28 -8.62 1.34
C THR A 761 -26.85 -8.33 0.85
N GLY A 762 -25.88 -9.14 1.27
CA GLY A 762 -24.49 -9.01 0.80
C GLY A 762 -23.58 -8.06 1.59
N GLY A 763 -23.98 -7.64 2.80
CA GLY A 763 -23.14 -6.84 3.71
C GLY A 763 -23.98 -6.01 4.68
N SER A 764 -23.35 -5.07 5.38
CA SER A 764 -24.04 -4.09 6.23
C SER A 764 -24.56 -2.90 5.43
N GLY A 765 -25.64 -2.29 5.89
CA GLY A 765 -26.12 -1.00 5.38
C GLY A 765 -25.34 0.14 6.02
N ARG A 766 -25.12 1.22 5.26
CA ARG A 766 -24.46 2.43 5.76
C ARG A 766 -25.23 3.69 5.43
N THR A 767 -25.09 4.68 6.31
CA THR A 767 -25.57 6.05 6.10
C THR A 767 -24.75 7.03 6.89
N ASN A 768 -24.55 8.25 6.36
CA ASN A 768 -23.89 9.32 7.11
C ASN A 768 -24.93 10.22 7.74
N LEU A 769 -24.64 10.74 8.93
CA LEU A 769 -25.42 11.80 9.53
C LEU A 769 -25.30 13.06 8.64
N PRO A 770 -26.41 13.56 8.04
CA PRO A 770 -26.35 14.75 7.20
C PRO A 770 -26.05 16.03 8.00
N GLU A 771 -25.72 17.12 7.32
CA GLU A 771 -25.60 18.42 7.98
C GLU A 771 -26.95 18.86 8.57
N LEU A 772 -26.96 19.11 9.87
CA LEU A 772 -28.15 19.56 10.60
C LEU A 772 -28.33 21.09 10.55
N GLY A 773 -27.40 21.82 9.89
CA GLY A 773 -27.34 23.29 9.75
C GLY A 773 -26.68 24.03 10.92
N GLY A 774 -26.21 25.29 10.73
CA GLY A 774 -25.80 26.15 11.86
C GLY A 774 -24.77 27.30 11.69
N GLY A 775 -24.13 27.50 10.53
CA GLY A 775 -23.08 28.53 10.34
C GLY A 775 -23.58 29.92 9.92
N VAL A 776 -22.77 30.97 10.17
CA VAL A 776 -22.97 32.34 9.65
C VAL A 776 -21.98 32.61 8.52
N ALA A 777 -22.44 32.86 7.29
CA ALA A 777 -21.58 33.17 6.15
C ALA A 777 -20.80 34.48 6.38
N ILE A 778 -19.49 34.43 6.13
CA ILE A 778 -18.53 35.54 6.22
C ILE A 778 -18.18 36.05 4.82
N LEU A 779 -17.82 35.14 3.92
CA LEU A 779 -17.40 35.44 2.55
C LEU A 779 -18.07 34.44 1.59
N VAL A 780 -18.54 34.93 0.44
CA VAL A 780 -19.02 34.11 -0.67
C VAL A 780 -18.43 34.67 -1.96
N VAL A 781 -17.65 33.85 -2.65
CA VAL A 781 -17.05 34.16 -3.94
C VAL A 781 -17.71 33.28 -5.00
N ASP A 782 -18.42 33.90 -5.94
CA ASP A 782 -18.95 33.22 -7.13
C ASP A 782 -17.91 33.32 -8.26
N ASP A 783 -17.36 32.18 -8.64
CA ASP A 783 -16.26 32.04 -9.59
C ASP A 783 -16.78 31.76 -11.01
N PRO A 784 -16.19 32.32 -12.08
CA PRO A 784 -16.67 32.12 -13.45
C PRO A 784 -16.52 30.67 -13.96
N VAL A 785 -17.64 29.94 -14.02
CA VAL A 785 -17.67 28.58 -14.61
C VAL A 785 -16.98 28.49 -15.99
N GLY A 786 -16.08 27.53 -16.12
CA GLY A 786 -15.38 27.16 -17.34
C GLY A 786 -14.06 27.90 -17.55
N ASP A 787 -13.46 28.44 -16.47
CA ASP A 787 -12.18 29.12 -16.51
C ASP A 787 -11.01 28.33 -15.89
N ASP A 788 -11.18 27.02 -15.71
CA ASP A 788 -10.21 26.01 -15.26
C ASP A 788 -9.04 25.69 -16.23
N HIS A 789 -8.48 26.73 -16.83
CA HIS A 789 -7.42 26.71 -17.83
C HIS A 789 -6.20 27.58 -17.45
N GLY A 790 -6.05 27.85 -16.15
CA GLY A 790 -4.90 28.50 -15.52
C GLY A 790 -4.59 29.87 -16.16
N PRO A 791 -3.40 30.09 -16.73
CA PRO A 791 -3.06 31.34 -17.44
C PRO A 791 -3.76 31.50 -18.81
N GLY A 792 -4.87 30.78 -19.04
CA GLY A 792 -5.67 30.78 -20.27
C GLY A 792 -5.18 29.82 -21.36
N SER A 793 -4.08 29.10 -21.13
CA SER A 793 -3.48 28.18 -22.12
C SER A 793 -3.53 26.72 -21.73
N TYR A 794 -3.96 26.38 -20.51
CA TYR A 794 -3.82 25.01 -20.02
C TYR A 794 -4.81 24.07 -20.67
N VAL A 795 -4.34 22.84 -20.86
CA VAL A 795 -5.13 21.74 -21.42
C VAL A 795 -5.02 20.56 -20.46
N TYR A 796 -6.15 19.91 -20.25
CA TYR A 796 -6.24 18.74 -19.40
C TYR A 796 -5.32 17.60 -19.85
N PRO A 797 -4.90 16.71 -18.93
CA PRO A 797 -4.26 15.46 -19.32
C PRO A 797 -5.19 14.63 -20.22
N THR A 798 -4.60 13.75 -21.04
CA THR A 798 -5.38 13.03 -22.07
C THR A 798 -6.07 11.77 -21.55
N ASP A 799 -5.82 11.36 -20.30
CA ASP A 799 -6.53 10.23 -19.70
C ASP A 799 -8.01 10.59 -19.43
N ARG A 800 -8.89 9.59 -19.55
CA ARG A 800 -10.33 9.73 -19.42
C ARG A 800 -10.81 10.08 -18.01
N VAL A 801 -9.97 9.86 -16.99
CA VAL A 801 -10.32 10.22 -15.61
C VAL A 801 -10.41 11.74 -15.40
N PHE A 802 -9.73 12.54 -16.23
CA PHE A 802 -9.79 13.99 -16.20
C PHE A 802 -10.90 14.50 -17.14
N SER A 803 -12.16 14.39 -16.70
CA SER A 803 -13.30 14.91 -17.45
C SER A 803 -13.35 16.44 -17.41
N PRO A 804 -13.79 17.13 -18.49
CA PRO A 804 -13.93 18.59 -18.48
C PRO A 804 -14.72 19.12 -17.27
N GLY A 805 -14.22 20.18 -16.64
CA GLY A 805 -14.84 20.81 -15.46
C GLY A 805 -14.52 20.13 -14.13
N VAL A 806 -13.63 19.13 -14.10
CA VAL A 806 -13.26 18.44 -12.84
C VAL A 806 -12.42 19.34 -11.91
N PHE A 807 -11.78 20.38 -12.45
CA PHE A 807 -11.03 21.38 -11.68
C PHE A 807 -11.75 22.71 -11.54
N ASP A 808 -12.92 22.86 -12.18
CA ASP A 808 -13.71 24.10 -12.31
C ASP A 808 -14.54 24.35 -11.04
N MET A 809 -14.02 25.26 -10.21
CA MET A 809 -14.67 25.77 -9.03
C MET A 809 -15.74 26.77 -9.46
N GLN A 810 -16.95 26.64 -8.93
CA GLN A 810 -18.03 27.60 -9.18
C GLN A 810 -18.27 28.54 -7.99
N ARG A 811 -17.89 28.11 -6.78
CA ARG A 811 -18.11 28.90 -5.57
C ARG A 811 -17.15 28.51 -4.46
N PHE A 812 -16.63 29.54 -3.80
CA PHE A 812 -15.90 29.43 -2.54
C PHE A 812 -16.64 30.18 -1.44
N THR A 813 -16.85 29.55 -0.28
CA THR A 813 -17.59 30.14 0.84
C THR A 813 -16.84 29.95 2.15
N VAL A 814 -16.81 31.00 2.99
CA VAL A 814 -16.28 30.96 4.35
C VAL A 814 -17.43 31.22 5.32
N GLU A 815 -17.60 30.35 6.31
CA GLU A 815 -18.64 30.44 7.34
C GLU A 815 -18.06 30.33 8.75
N ARG A 816 -18.62 31.10 9.68
CA ARG A 816 -18.33 31.01 11.11
C ARG A 816 -19.30 30.04 11.78
N GLU A 817 -18.77 28.95 12.32
CA GLU A 817 -19.48 28.06 13.25
C GLU A 817 -19.04 28.36 14.70
N GLU A 818 -19.69 27.74 15.70
CA GLU A 818 -19.35 27.98 17.11
C GLU A 818 -17.90 27.58 17.44
N ARG A 819 -17.40 26.49 16.84
CA ARG A 819 -16.08 25.91 17.11
C ARG A 819 -15.11 25.96 15.92
N TYR A 820 -15.62 26.21 14.72
CA TYR A 820 -14.84 26.08 13.48
C TYR A 820 -15.02 27.30 12.57
N LEU A 821 -13.96 27.59 11.83
CA LEU A 821 -14.03 28.34 10.59
C LEU A 821 -14.21 27.31 9.47
N LYS A 822 -15.36 27.34 8.81
CA LYS A 822 -15.74 26.41 7.76
C LYS A 822 -15.49 27.04 6.39
N PHE A 823 -14.84 26.30 5.50
CA PHE A 823 -14.66 26.62 4.10
C PHE A 823 -15.44 25.62 3.26
N THR A 824 -16.13 26.10 2.24
CA THR A 824 -16.84 25.25 1.26
C THR A 824 -16.36 25.61 -0.13
N VAL A 825 -15.93 24.60 -0.88
CA VAL A 825 -15.56 24.69 -2.30
C VAL A 825 -16.57 23.87 -3.08
N ASP A 826 -17.38 24.53 -3.90
CA ASP A 826 -18.31 23.89 -4.82
C ASP A 826 -17.66 23.84 -6.22
N PHE A 827 -17.67 22.68 -6.85
CA PHE A 827 -17.27 22.44 -8.22
C PHE A 827 -18.50 22.30 -9.13
N VAL A 828 -18.30 22.53 -10.43
CA VAL A 828 -19.37 22.39 -11.45
C VAL A 828 -19.82 20.94 -11.61
N GLY A 829 -18.89 19.99 -11.54
CA GLY A 829 -19.12 18.56 -11.69
C GLY A 829 -19.03 17.78 -10.38
N PRO A 830 -19.50 16.52 -10.37
CA PRO A 830 -19.30 15.63 -9.22
C PRO A 830 -17.79 15.38 -9.01
N ILE A 831 -17.40 15.22 -7.74
CA ILE A 831 -16.03 14.86 -7.40
C ILE A 831 -15.87 13.35 -7.54
N GLN A 832 -14.84 12.92 -8.27
CA GLN A 832 -14.58 11.51 -8.55
C GLN A 832 -13.37 11.03 -7.74
N ASN A 833 -13.45 9.80 -7.21
CA ASN A 833 -12.41 9.15 -6.42
C ASN A 833 -11.85 7.92 -7.16
N HIS A 834 -11.26 8.11 -8.34
CA HIS A 834 -10.75 7.00 -9.16
C HIS A 834 -9.60 6.23 -8.52
N TRP A 835 -8.95 6.84 -7.53
CA TRP A 835 -7.74 6.31 -6.87
C TRP A 835 -7.98 5.94 -5.41
N GLY A 836 -9.23 5.86 -4.96
CA GLY A 836 -9.56 5.31 -3.63
C GLY A 836 -9.04 6.13 -2.44
N SER A 837 -8.84 7.43 -2.58
CA SER A 837 -8.42 8.29 -1.46
C SER A 837 -9.39 8.22 -0.27
N GLY A 838 -8.85 8.25 0.96
CA GLY A 838 -9.62 8.07 2.20
C GLY A 838 -10.69 9.13 2.46
N ILE A 839 -10.58 10.31 1.85
CA ILE A 839 -11.59 11.38 1.97
C ILE A 839 -12.50 11.54 0.74
N ASN A 840 -12.44 10.65 -0.25
CA ASN A 840 -13.16 10.75 -1.53
C ASN A 840 -12.77 11.92 -2.45
N LEU A 841 -11.50 12.35 -2.42
CA LEU A 841 -10.94 13.41 -3.27
C LEU A 841 -9.64 12.93 -3.94
N SER A 842 -9.70 12.38 -5.16
CA SER A 842 -8.48 11.86 -5.80
C SER A 842 -7.80 12.83 -6.77
N LEU A 843 -8.55 13.63 -7.51
CA LEU A 843 -8.00 14.37 -8.66
C LEU A 843 -7.52 15.77 -8.31
N GLN A 844 -8.23 16.46 -7.41
CA GLN A 844 -8.00 17.85 -7.05
C GLN A 844 -7.07 17.97 -5.84
N THR A 845 -6.21 18.97 -5.89
CA THR A 845 -5.54 19.53 -4.71
C THR A 845 -6.09 20.93 -4.49
N ILE A 846 -6.58 21.21 -3.29
CA ILE A 846 -7.15 22.49 -2.90
C ILE A 846 -6.21 23.12 -1.88
N ASP A 847 -5.75 24.34 -2.17
CA ASP A 847 -5.08 25.15 -1.16
C ASP A 847 -5.94 26.34 -0.78
N ILE A 848 -6.02 26.62 0.53
CA ILE A 848 -6.66 27.82 1.07
C ILE A 848 -5.63 28.57 1.91
N TYR A 849 -5.27 29.78 1.50
CA TYR A 849 -4.37 30.66 2.22
C TYR A 849 -5.18 31.70 2.98
N ILE A 850 -4.83 31.94 4.24
CA ILE A 850 -5.49 32.87 5.15
C ILE A 850 -4.48 33.92 5.58
N ASP A 851 -4.74 35.15 5.19
CA ASP A 851 -4.06 36.38 5.61
C ASP A 851 -4.90 36.98 6.74
N VAL A 852 -4.39 36.96 7.98
CA VAL A 852 -5.16 37.41 9.16
C VAL A 852 -5.13 38.92 9.34
N ASP A 853 -4.28 39.63 8.60
CA ASP A 853 -4.15 41.09 8.66
C ASP A 853 -3.92 41.72 7.26
N PRO A 854 -4.89 41.53 6.33
CA PRO A 854 -4.72 41.91 4.93
C PRO A 854 -4.33 43.38 4.77
N GLY A 855 -3.28 43.62 3.97
CA GLY A 855 -2.69 44.94 3.77
C GLY A 855 -1.48 45.25 4.68
N ALA A 856 -1.19 44.42 5.69
CA ALA A 856 -0.04 44.59 6.56
C ALA A 856 1.27 43.99 5.99
N ALA A 857 1.15 43.12 4.97
CA ALA A 857 2.26 42.36 4.39
C ALA A 857 3.07 41.59 5.44
N THR A 858 2.38 40.98 6.42
CA THR A 858 2.98 40.03 7.37
C THR A 858 2.75 38.59 6.91
N GLY A 859 3.58 37.64 7.36
CA GLY A 859 3.50 36.25 6.90
C GLY A 859 4.24 35.98 5.59
N ALA A 860 3.96 34.82 4.99
CA ALA A 860 4.61 34.39 3.75
C ALA A 860 3.84 34.86 2.51
N ARG A 861 4.56 35.31 1.48
CA ARG A 861 3.96 35.64 0.18
C ARG A 861 4.03 34.49 -0.80
N MET A 862 5.12 33.73 -0.77
CA MET A 862 5.27 32.57 -1.64
C MET A 862 4.18 31.54 -1.30
N LEU A 863 3.46 31.06 -2.30
CA LEU A 863 2.54 29.93 -2.10
C LEU A 863 3.34 28.64 -1.86
N LEU A 864 2.63 27.55 -1.53
CA LEU A 864 3.26 26.26 -1.26
C LEU A 864 4.13 25.78 -2.44
N GLU A 865 5.10 24.92 -2.13
CA GLU A 865 6.09 24.44 -3.11
C GLU A 865 5.39 23.80 -4.32
N GLY A 866 5.86 24.17 -5.52
CA GLY A 866 5.31 23.70 -6.80
C GLY A 866 4.15 24.52 -7.36
N ARG A 867 3.46 25.35 -6.56
CA ARG A 867 2.35 26.20 -7.05
C ARG A 867 2.87 27.25 -8.03
N ASN A 868 4.11 27.71 -7.83
CA ASN A 868 4.79 28.67 -8.68
C ASN A 868 3.98 29.97 -8.83
N ALA A 869 3.49 30.48 -7.70
CA ALA A 869 2.71 31.71 -7.58
C ALA A 869 2.97 32.35 -6.21
N ALA A 870 2.60 33.62 -6.06
CA ALA A 870 2.74 34.36 -4.80
C ALA A 870 1.55 35.29 -4.55
N LEU A 871 1.34 35.68 -3.30
CA LEU A 871 0.39 36.73 -2.93
C LEU A 871 0.91 38.13 -3.35
N PRO A 872 0.02 39.12 -3.54
CA PRO A 872 0.41 40.50 -3.84
C PRO A 872 1.32 41.12 -2.76
N PRO A 873 2.07 42.20 -3.06
CA PRO A 873 3.07 42.77 -2.14
C PRO A 873 2.56 43.29 -0.79
N ASP A 874 1.27 43.60 -0.70
CA ASP A 874 0.56 44.08 0.48
C ASP A 874 -0.06 42.97 1.33
N HIS A 875 0.10 41.71 0.91
CA HIS A 875 -0.48 40.54 1.57
C HIS A 875 0.58 39.52 1.96
N GLY A 876 0.24 38.66 2.92
CA GLY A 876 0.99 37.47 3.25
C GLY A 876 0.13 36.54 4.11
N TRP A 877 0.34 35.24 4.01
CA TRP A 877 -0.48 34.25 4.70
C TRP A 877 0.19 33.77 5.99
N GLU A 878 -0.60 33.63 7.04
CA GLU A 878 -0.21 33.02 8.32
C GLU A 878 -0.57 31.54 8.36
N TYR A 879 -1.63 31.16 7.64
CA TYR A 879 -2.09 29.79 7.54
C TYR A 879 -2.30 29.40 6.08
N ALA A 880 -1.80 28.23 5.71
CA ALA A 880 -2.14 27.56 4.46
C ALA A 880 -2.75 26.20 4.77
N LEU A 881 -3.97 25.97 4.30
CA LEU A 881 -4.63 24.68 4.36
C LEU A 881 -4.28 23.93 3.08
N TRP A 882 -3.59 22.81 3.21
CA TRP A 882 -3.27 21.93 2.08
C TRP A 882 -4.20 20.72 2.14
N ILE A 883 -5.13 20.62 1.17
CA ILE A 883 -6.16 19.59 1.11
C ILE A 883 -6.02 18.77 -0.17
N GLU A 884 -5.64 17.51 -0.03
CA GLU A 884 -5.70 16.50 -1.09
C GLU A 884 -6.14 15.15 -0.50
N GLY A 885 -6.37 14.14 -1.34
CA GLY A 885 -6.93 12.83 -0.94
C GLY A 885 -6.21 12.10 0.21
N TRP A 886 -4.90 12.26 0.33
CA TRP A 886 -4.05 11.56 1.31
C TRP A 886 -3.42 12.49 2.35
N HIS A 887 -3.35 13.79 2.09
CA HIS A 887 -2.79 14.78 3.02
C HIS A 887 -3.78 15.92 3.25
N GLN A 888 -4.14 16.13 4.51
CA GLN A 888 -4.94 17.28 4.96
C GLN A 888 -4.19 17.94 6.10
N ARG A 889 -3.55 19.08 5.84
CA ARG A 889 -2.61 19.72 6.78
C ARG A 889 -2.85 21.21 6.92
N ILE A 890 -2.57 21.72 8.11
CA ILE A 890 -2.46 23.16 8.40
C ILE A 890 -0.97 23.49 8.42
N LEU A 891 -0.56 24.40 7.55
CA LEU A 891 0.82 24.85 7.40
C LEU A 891 0.92 26.30 7.84
N VAL A 892 2.05 26.66 8.45
CA VAL A 892 2.40 28.03 8.86
C VAL A 892 3.79 28.38 8.32
N PRO A 893 4.14 29.66 8.13
CA PRO A 893 5.51 30.04 7.77
C PRO A 893 6.50 29.67 8.87
N ALA A 894 7.63 29.05 8.52
CA ALA A 894 8.74 28.82 9.47
C ALA A 894 9.27 30.12 10.10
N ASP A 895 9.33 31.19 9.31
CA ASP A 895 9.64 32.55 9.73
C ASP A 895 8.61 33.53 9.13
N PRO A 896 7.61 33.99 9.91
CA PRO A 896 6.60 34.94 9.44
C PRO A 896 7.13 36.32 8.99
N SER A 897 8.42 36.60 9.18
CA SER A 897 9.06 37.82 8.69
C SER A 897 9.72 37.67 7.31
N ASP A 898 9.86 36.43 6.83
CA ASP A 898 10.40 36.13 5.49
C ASP A 898 9.25 35.86 4.50
N PRO A 899 9.04 36.73 3.50
CA PRO A 899 7.98 36.54 2.50
C PRO A 899 8.19 35.30 1.61
N ALA A 900 9.38 34.70 1.62
CA ALA A 900 9.69 33.43 0.95
C ALA A 900 9.87 32.27 1.94
N SER A 901 9.44 32.42 3.19
CA SER A 901 9.59 31.40 4.22
C SER A 901 9.01 30.06 3.76
N PRO A 902 9.74 28.95 3.94
CA PRO A 902 9.17 27.64 3.70
C PRO A 902 8.04 27.35 4.71
N PRO A 903 7.02 26.56 4.31
CA PRO A 903 5.95 26.13 5.19
C PRO A 903 6.42 25.04 6.16
N VAL A 904 5.91 25.06 7.39
CA VAL A 904 6.03 23.97 8.36
C VAL A 904 4.65 23.53 8.83
N GLU A 905 4.50 22.24 9.11
CA GLU A 905 3.25 21.68 9.62
C GLU A 905 3.00 22.13 11.06
N LEU A 906 1.76 22.50 11.37
CA LEU A 906 1.33 22.85 12.72
C LEU A 906 0.98 21.56 13.49
N PRO A 907 1.80 21.09 14.46
CA PRO A 907 1.59 19.79 15.09
C PRO A 907 0.33 19.75 15.95
N GLY A 908 -0.37 18.62 15.96
CA GLY A 908 -1.54 18.39 16.83
C GLY A 908 -2.78 19.21 16.48
N SER A 909 -2.86 19.74 15.26
CA SER A 909 -3.95 20.62 14.80
C SER A 909 -4.75 19.94 13.67
N PRO A 910 -5.83 19.20 13.99
CA PRO A 910 -6.56 18.43 12.98
C PRO A 910 -7.40 19.35 12.08
N LEU A 911 -7.15 19.31 10.78
CA LEU A 911 -8.06 19.82 9.76
C LEU A 911 -9.15 18.77 9.51
N ARG A 912 -10.43 19.17 9.53
CA ARG A 912 -11.53 18.23 9.20
C ARG A 912 -12.01 18.50 7.79
N VAL A 913 -11.94 17.49 6.92
CA VAL A 913 -12.34 17.60 5.52
C VAL A 913 -13.44 16.59 5.23
N ARG A 914 -14.51 17.04 4.55
CA ARG A 914 -15.60 16.20 4.05
C ARG A 914 -15.80 16.48 2.57
N VAL A 915 -15.91 15.43 1.77
CA VAL A 915 -16.25 15.53 0.35
C VAL A 915 -17.64 14.95 0.11
N ASP A 916 -18.51 15.76 -0.48
CA ASP A 916 -19.82 15.38 -0.98
C ASP A 916 -19.71 15.20 -2.50
N ALA A 917 -19.34 13.99 -2.89
CA ALA A 917 -18.97 13.66 -4.27
C ALA A 917 -20.08 13.97 -5.27
N ASP A 918 -21.32 13.56 -4.97
CA ASP A 918 -22.47 13.75 -5.86
C ASP A 918 -22.86 15.22 -5.99
N ALA A 919 -22.67 16.01 -4.92
CA ALA A 919 -22.93 17.45 -4.91
C ALA A 919 -21.77 18.29 -5.44
N GLY A 920 -20.63 17.68 -5.78
CA GLY A 920 -19.43 18.40 -6.23
C GLY A 920 -18.85 19.32 -5.15
N ARG A 921 -18.93 18.95 -3.87
CA ARG A 921 -18.64 19.88 -2.77
C ARG A 921 -17.55 19.35 -1.83
N VAL A 922 -16.57 20.20 -1.50
CA VAL A 922 -15.59 19.95 -0.45
C VAL A 922 -15.82 20.93 0.70
N ILE A 923 -15.91 20.41 1.93
CA ILE A 923 -16.08 21.19 3.15
C ILE A 923 -14.85 20.97 4.02
N VAL A 924 -14.22 22.06 4.43
CA VAL A 924 -13.03 22.08 5.27
C VAL A 924 -13.35 22.83 6.56
N ARG A 925 -12.98 22.31 7.73
CA ARG A 925 -13.18 22.98 9.02
C ARG A 925 -11.84 23.12 9.75
N MET A 926 -11.48 24.36 10.05
CA MET A 926 -10.33 24.73 10.86
C MET A 926 -10.80 25.12 12.27
N PRO A 927 -10.20 24.59 13.35
CA PRO A 927 -10.57 25.00 14.71
C PRO A 927 -10.36 26.50 14.95
N MET A 928 -11.38 27.18 15.48
CA MET A 928 -11.32 28.63 15.79
C MET A 928 -10.24 28.97 16.84
N GLU A 929 -9.87 28.02 17.69
CA GLU A 929 -8.84 28.20 18.73
C GLU A 929 -7.42 28.35 18.19
N LEU A 930 -7.18 27.97 16.92
CA LEU A 930 -5.90 28.18 16.26
C LEU A 930 -5.71 29.64 15.83
N LEU A 931 -6.80 30.37 15.63
CA LEU A 931 -6.76 31.76 15.17
C LEU A 931 -6.28 32.70 16.29
N PRO A 932 -5.66 33.85 15.95
CA PRO A 932 -5.23 34.82 16.94
C PRO A 932 -6.34 35.22 17.91
N ALA A 933 -6.07 35.21 19.21
CA ALA A 933 -7.09 35.51 20.21
C ALA A 933 -7.68 36.91 20.02
N GLY A 934 -9.00 36.98 19.78
CA GLY A 934 -9.72 38.23 19.60
C GLY A 934 -9.77 38.76 18.17
N SER A 935 -9.24 38.03 17.18
CA SER A 935 -9.46 38.33 15.76
C SER A 935 -10.89 37.98 15.32
N ASP A 936 -11.43 38.72 14.35
CA ASP A 936 -12.67 38.36 13.66
C ASP A 936 -12.34 37.83 12.26
N PRO A 937 -12.71 36.59 11.90
CA PRO A 937 -12.45 36.05 10.56
C PRO A 937 -13.10 36.85 9.42
N ALA A 938 -14.05 37.75 9.72
CA ALA A 938 -14.58 38.70 8.74
C ALA A 938 -13.57 39.75 8.26
N ASP A 939 -12.51 40.01 9.05
CA ASP A 939 -11.47 40.99 8.71
C ASP A 939 -10.30 40.37 7.93
N PHE A 940 -10.35 39.07 7.59
CA PHE A 940 -9.25 38.32 6.96
C PHE A 940 -9.30 38.36 5.43
N GLY A 941 -8.14 38.10 4.81
CA GLY A 941 -8.00 37.82 3.38
C GLY A 941 -7.91 36.32 3.10
N TYR A 942 -8.56 35.88 2.03
CA TYR A 942 -8.65 34.47 1.65
C TYR A 942 -8.28 34.26 0.18
N THR A 943 -7.34 33.34 -0.08
CA THR A 943 -7.00 32.89 -1.43
C THR A 943 -7.28 31.39 -1.53
N ALA A 944 -8.13 30.98 -2.47
CA ALA A 944 -8.39 29.58 -2.76
C ALA A 944 -7.91 29.24 -4.19
N VAL A 945 -7.11 28.19 -4.33
CA VAL A 945 -6.58 27.73 -5.63
C VAL A 945 -6.74 26.23 -5.78
N ILE A 946 -6.98 25.80 -7.01
CA ILE A 946 -7.17 24.41 -7.41
C ILE A 946 -6.02 23.96 -8.31
N LEU A 947 -5.45 22.80 -8.01
CA LEU A 947 -4.42 22.13 -8.78
C LEU A 947 -4.81 20.67 -9.06
N SER A 948 -4.06 20.01 -9.95
CA SER A 948 -4.20 18.57 -10.18
C SER A 948 -3.25 17.78 -9.28
N GLN A 949 -3.79 16.81 -8.54
CA GLN A 949 -3.06 15.90 -7.67
C GLN A 949 -2.15 14.94 -8.47
N GLU A 950 -0.99 14.62 -7.91
CA GLU A 950 -0.03 13.65 -8.46
C GLU A 950 0.48 12.68 -7.38
N GLY A 951 0.28 11.37 -7.62
CA GLY A 951 0.75 10.28 -6.78
C GLY A 951 2.27 10.08 -6.84
N PHE A 952 2.88 10.36 -8.00
CA PHE A 952 4.32 10.25 -8.25
C PHE A 952 4.94 11.61 -8.65
N PRO A 953 4.97 12.59 -7.73
CA PRO A 953 5.33 13.95 -8.09
C PRO A 953 6.82 14.07 -8.41
N SER A 954 7.14 15.08 -9.23
CA SER A 954 8.52 15.54 -9.34
C SER A 954 9.05 16.05 -7.98
N ALA A 955 10.36 16.08 -7.81
CA ALA A 955 10.94 16.67 -6.62
C ALA A 955 10.52 18.14 -6.45
N GLY A 956 10.21 18.55 -5.21
CA GLY A 956 9.95 19.95 -4.86
C GLY A 956 8.58 20.51 -5.26
N VAL A 957 7.59 19.69 -5.63
CA VAL A 957 6.27 20.18 -6.08
C VAL A 957 5.08 19.75 -5.21
N ARG A 958 5.30 19.30 -3.98
CA ARG A 958 4.26 18.96 -2.97
C ARG A 958 3.01 18.30 -3.60
N ARG A 959 3.22 17.15 -4.26
CA ARG A 959 2.19 16.25 -4.82
C ARG A 959 1.23 16.89 -5.83
N VAL A 960 1.67 17.88 -6.61
CA VAL A 960 0.91 18.41 -7.75
C VAL A 960 1.52 18.04 -9.10
N ARG A 961 0.65 17.83 -10.08
CA ARG A 961 0.99 17.38 -11.45
C ARG A 961 1.71 18.48 -12.21
N ASN A 962 2.67 18.09 -13.05
CA ASN A 962 3.35 19.03 -13.92
C ASN A 962 2.45 19.52 -15.06
N VAL A 963 2.75 20.74 -15.53
CA VAL A 963 2.22 21.30 -16.77
C VAL A 963 3.35 21.38 -17.78
N ALA A 964 3.21 20.63 -18.87
CA ALA A 964 4.15 20.62 -19.99
C ALA A 964 3.62 21.49 -21.14
N GLU A 965 4.45 21.74 -22.17
CA GLU A 965 4.00 22.47 -23.37
C GLU A 965 2.85 21.73 -24.09
N ARG A 966 2.86 20.39 -24.04
CA ARG A 966 1.83 19.52 -24.62
C ARG A 966 1.30 18.57 -23.57
N ALA A 967 -0.02 18.37 -23.59
CA ALA A 967 -0.66 17.40 -22.72
C ALA A 967 -0.21 15.97 -23.05
N ALA A 968 -0.10 15.15 -22.02
CA ALA A 968 0.11 13.71 -22.10
C ALA A 968 -0.93 13.00 -21.25
N GLN A 969 -0.90 11.67 -21.20
CA GLN A 969 -1.88 10.88 -20.43
C GLN A 969 -2.04 11.38 -19.00
N TRP A 970 -0.92 11.65 -18.32
CA TRP A 970 -0.86 12.04 -16.92
C TRP A 970 -0.22 13.42 -16.73
N THR A 971 -0.23 14.30 -17.73
CA THR A 971 0.44 15.61 -17.62
C THR A 971 -0.40 16.67 -18.29
N LEU A 972 -0.60 17.80 -17.61
CA LEU A 972 -1.30 18.94 -18.20
C LEU A 972 -0.48 19.51 -19.37
N GLY A 973 -1.15 20.10 -20.34
CA GLY A 973 -0.55 20.79 -21.47
C GLY A 973 -0.66 22.31 -21.37
N GLY A 974 0.01 23.02 -22.29
CA GLY A 974 -0.17 24.46 -22.46
C GLY A 974 0.76 25.36 -21.65
N ALA A 975 1.76 24.80 -20.96
CA ALA A 975 2.77 25.60 -20.26
C ALA A 975 3.63 26.43 -21.21
N ARG A 976 4.00 27.64 -20.77
CA ARG A 976 5.12 28.40 -21.38
C ARG A 976 6.45 27.74 -20.97
N PRO A 977 7.48 27.73 -21.84
CA PRO A 977 8.78 27.14 -21.53
C PRO A 977 9.53 28.00 -20.50
N ALA A 978 9.22 27.81 -19.22
CA ALA A 978 9.78 28.53 -18.08
C ALA A 978 9.68 27.69 -16.81
N ILE A 979 10.64 27.83 -15.90
CA ILE A 979 10.66 27.11 -14.62
C ILE A 979 9.70 27.71 -13.58
N ASN A 980 9.31 28.98 -13.75
CA ASN A 980 8.37 29.72 -12.90
C ASN A 980 6.93 29.70 -13.44
N THR A 981 6.63 28.80 -14.38
CA THR A 981 5.25 28.58 -14.85
C THR A 981 4.41 28.00 -13.70
N THR A 982 3.27 28.63 -13.41
CA THR A 982 2.34 28.19 -12.34
C THR A 982 1.80 26.77 -12.57
N ARG A 983 1.42 26.06 -11.51
CA ARG A 983 0.64 24.81 -11.63
C ARG A 983 -0.84 24.98 -11.27
N ILE A 984 -1.25 26.22 -10.96
CA ILE A 984 -2.65 26.57 -10.68
C ILE A 984 -3.46 26.39 -11.95
N ILE A 985 -4.55 25.62 -11.82
CA ILE A 985 -5.51 25.35 -12.88
C ILE A 985 -6.70 26.28 -12.72
N ASP A 986 -7.12 26.49 -11.47
CA ASP A 986 -8.25 27.34 -11.13
C ASP A 986 -8.05 28.12 -9.82
N MET A 987 -8.79 29.23 -9.62
CA MET A 987 -8.59 30.16 -8.52
C MET A 987 -9.83 31.02 -8.29
N ALA A 988 -10.23 31.18 -7.03
CA ALA A 988 -11.42 31.96 -6.67
C ALA A 988 -11.24 33.45 -6.99
N VAL A 989 -11.80 33.89 -8.10
CA VAL A 989 -11.81 35.28 -8.56
C VAL A 989 -13.25 35.71 -8.85
N PRO A 990 -13.85 36.63 -8.07
CA PRO A 990 -15.21 37.09 -8.31
C PRO A 990 -15.38 37.61 -9.74
N ALA A 991 -16.49 37.26 -10.39
CA ALA A 991 -16.77 37.70 -11.76
C ALA A 991 -16.78 39.24 -11.94
N ASP A 992 -16.95 40.00 -10.86
CA ASP A 992 -16.94 41.47 -10.82
C ASP A 992 -15.63 42.08 -10.29
N ALA A 993 -14.58 41.28 -10.06
CA ALA A 993 -13.26 41.72 -9.56
C ALA A 993 -12.54 42.70 -10.49
N GLY A 994 -12.94 42.81 -11.76
CA GLY A 994 -12.34 43.70 -12.76
C GLY A 994 -10.99 43.22 -13.31
N VAL A 995 -10.57 42.00 -12.93
CA VAL A 995 -9.41 41.27 -13.43
C VAL A 995 -9.81 39.80 -13.56
N THR A 996 -9.23 39.06 -14.49
CA THR A 996 -9.48 37.61 -14.62
C THR A 996 -8.33 36.76 -14.07
N GLN A 997 -8.60 35.50 -13.76
CA GLN A 997 -7.59 34.52 -13.40
C GLN A 997 -6.45 34.46 -14.43
N GLU A 998 -6.77 34.45 -15.73
CA GLU A 998 -5.78 34.33 -16.80
C GLU A 998 -4.86 35.55 -16.85
N GLU A 999 -5.40 36.75 -16.61
CA GLU A 999 -4.61 37.97 -16.52
C GLU A 999 -3.60 37.90 -15.37
N LEU A 1000 -4.03 37.42 -14.21
CA LEU A 1000 -3.19 37.28 -13.02
C LEU A 1000 -2.11 36.20 -13.16
N LEU A 1001 -2.49 35.03 -13.67
CA LEU A 1001 -1.59 33.86 -13.78
C LEU A 1001 -0.64 33.95 -14.98
N SER A 1002 -0.92 34.81 -15.96
CA SER A 1002 -0.04 35.04 -17.11
C SER A 1002 0.90 36.25 -16.97
N ASP A 1003 0.72 37.08 -15.94
CA ASP A 1003 1.54 38.27 -15.63
C ASP A 1003 2.81 37.90 -14.85
N PHE A 1004 3.79 37.33 -15.55
CA PHE A 1004 5.13 37.10 -15.02
C PHE A 1004 6.18 37.09 -16.14
N THR A 1005 7.46 37.25 -15.77
CA THR A 1005 8.58 37.14 -16.73
C THR A 1005 9.07 35.68 -16.79
N PRO A 1006 9.04 35.00 -17.95
CA PRO A 1006 9.54 33.63 -18.08
C PRO A 1006 11.04 33.49 -17.75
N ILE A 1007 11.40 32.52 -16.91
CA ILE A 1007 12.79 32.23 -16.52
C ILE A 1007 13.16 30.79 -16.93
N THR A 1008 14.33 30.59 -17.56
CA THR A 1008 14.78 29.26 -18.05
C THR A 1008 16.19 28.85 -17.61
N GLY A 1009 16.95 29.74 -16.95
CA GLY A 1009 18.38 29.54 -16.67
C GLY A 1009 18.83 29.78 -15.24
N ARG A 1010 17.89 29.88 -14.29
CA ARG A 1010 18.16 29.95 -12.85
C ARG A 1010 17.54 28.73 -12.15
N PRO A 1011 18.10 28.22 -11.04
CA PRO A 1011 17.41 27.25 -10.19
C PRO A 1011 16.13 27.86 -9.60
N ILE A 1012 15.07 27.06 -9.45
CA ILE A 1012 13.77 27.54 -8.93
C ILE A 1012 13.89 28.05 -7.49
N ASP A 1013 14.74 27.42 -6.68
CA ASP A 1013 14.99 27.79 -5.27
C ASP A 1013 15.72 29.14 -5.12
N SER A 1014 16.18 29.74 -6.22
CA SER A 1014 16.80 31.08 -6.23
C SER A 1014 15.81 32.20 -6.53
N LEU A 1015 14.53 31.87 -6.75
CA LEU A 1015 13.49 32.81 -7.13
C LEU A 1015 12.74 33.35 -5.90
N GLY A 1016 12.41 34.64 -5.92
CA GLY A 1016 11.60 35.29 -4.90
C GLY A 1016 10.13 35.43 -5.33
N PRO A 1017 9.23 35.90 -4.44
CA PRO A 1017 7.80 35.99 -4.72
C PRO A 1017 7.47 36.87 -5.94
N ASP A 1018 8.29 37.88 -6.23
CA ASP A 1018 8.09 38.77 -7.38
C ASP A 1018 8.57 38.19 -8.73
N ASP A 1019 9.19 37.00 -8.72
CA ASP A 1019 9.54 36.25 -9.92
C ASP A 1019 8.36 35.37 -10.43
N PHE A 1020 7.26 35.26 -9.67
CA PHE A 1020 6.12 34.39 -9.97
C PHE A 1020 4.83 35.19 -10.27
N PRO A 1021 3.84 34.59 -10.96
CA PRO A 1021 2.51 35.18 -11.10
C PRO A 1021 1.81 35.39 -9.75
N ARG A 1022 0.82 36.29 -9.74
CA ARG A 1022 0.13 36.71 -8.51
C ARG A 1022 -1.21 36.00 -8.36
N ALA A 1023 -1.50 35.49 -7.17
CA ALA A 1023 -2.81 34.98 -6.82
C ALA A 1023 -3.73 36.11 -6.32
N TYR A 1024 -5.04 35.90 -6.39
CA TYR A 1024 -6.06 36.85 -5.94
C TYR A 1024 -6.37 36.65 -4.45
N VAL A 1025 -6.54 37.74 -3.69
CA VAL A 1025 -6.92 37.72 -2.27
C VAL A 1025 -8.33 38.29 -2.14
N ASN A 1026 -9.25 37.49 -1.60
CA ASN A 1026 -10.64 37.86 -1.36
C ASN A 1026 -10.81 38.37 0.08
N THR A 1027 -11.38 39.56 0.25
CA THR A 1027 -11.80 40.12 1.55
C THR A 1027 -13.32 40.22 1.59
N ALA A 1028 -13.92 40.26 2.78
CA ALA A 1028 -15.39 40.33 2.91
C ALA A 1028 -16.01 41.69 2.51
N ASP A 1029 -15.18 42.72 2.30
CA ASP A 1029 -15.57 44.11 1.97
C ASP A 1029 -15.85 44.39 0.49
#